data_AF-A0A066YW75-F1
#
_entry.id   AF-A0A066YW75-F1
#
_cell.length_a   1.000
_cell.length_b   1.000
_cell.length_c   1.000
_cell.angle_alpha   90.00
_cell.angle_beta   90.00
_cell.angle_gamma   90.00
#
_symmetry.space_group_name_H-M   'P 1'
#
loop_
_entity.id
_entity.type
_entity.pdbx_description
1 polymer ?
#
loop_
_entity_poly.entity_id
_entity_poly.type
_entity_poly.pdbx_seq_one_letter_code
_entity_poly.pdbx_strand_id
1 'polypeptide(L)'
;MPRPADQEPHGPARPRGRRPEARTPARHKPVADGAGRGPGGPGVSAGGRPGPDGTLAVARALGGPADARALADALADDRFAPLHEAVRRIDEAAAGERRIDPRLLRPENADLFGPLLTEILESCVDGPPGHAAAFADLRTGQYLDFLALFLERLARDRPSGHPVTGLWANGDETHNGGQRVLRVEFADGARLAYKPRPASGELLFLATEGSVFALLNSLPPAAGPVRLPTLRCRPGSGPDRACYSWQEWIEPPDARGVLRTDGGWTMRGAVLDADAAPRYWHRAGSLAAAAFAFGITDLIGGNLLIGQRPEDGEPLPFPVDLEAYFADLKRLFETGLLFDPAASAHHHAGLENLARWCEPDGPATCWRPQPDSALRLERRTRSLTRTETRTVVGDTEGRTGYGPHLTAMLRGMFDAWTLMCRHRARIAEFLDERAAGHLVRVIARPTAEYPHGGEVPFTEDELEQLARGDAPYFFRAADGGPLLALRTPPGRELRTRPADAPGPAERPPSAAVREGRKLDLAGLGIALRDAVEHVHADLDAAELHDPGRGVRIRLRGPREGEASFDWPEQNRRITYSWDETTLRLRIDPPAEPRPAAGIRERLLRLARTDAALRTPWAAGGFTDTELEAKLERLTSAGIAWLRGVVAEHGWPGHALVGAEAAAAASALLQHHTGDLAFRRECLTLIEAAAARGDMRRQDAAYLADSLRRAEGRPQLYGTKFERAADGRLRPCPIEDADRVDQRRAAVGLGPLADYAALLAQTFPAPANAPVPANAPGPAPANAPGAAPERTPRTHPRTKGYRRDRARLDRTPRPRLGQGARPAAGRRPGGPGAPAPHGRRRLRTLPRRNGVPHLAAGPPAHPARLAGRAGPAAAGRRRPRPGRLPGPAARRAARQRDGQRVPAERPSTPAHRLGAVVGGPGRAGRPVAPGRPAVPAGRGRTDRGGRLRPHRGPRRPLRARGADLGAGRHPGGRTARAGRRVARAAGRRR
;
A
#
# COMPACT_ATOMS: atom_id res chain seq x y z
N MET A 1 -63.25 24.70 55.69
CA MET A 1 -63.52 23.89 56.90
C MET A 1 -64.98 24.11 57.29
N PRO A 2 -65.77 23.08 57.66
CA PRO A 2 -65.51 21.63 57.58
C PRO A 2 -66.27 20.99 56.39
N ARG A 3 -66.57 19.67 56.47
CA ARG A 3 -67.43 18.91 55.53
C ARG A 3 -68.92 18.96 55.94
N PRO A 4 -69.83 18.50 55.06
CA PRO A 4 -70.83 17.50 55.46
C PRO A 4 -70.74 16.22 54.60
N ALA A 5 -71.61 15.24 54.85
CA ALA A 5 -71.64 13.92 54.20
C ALA A 5 -73.08 13.49 53.83
N ASP A 6 -73.15 12.51 52.92
CA ASP A 6 -74.19 11.48 52.68
C ASP A 6 -75.69 11.77 52.87
N GLN A 7 -76.50 11.50 51.83
CA GLN A 7 -77.42 10.34 51.82
C GLN A 7 -78.06 10.06 50.43
N GLU A 8 -78.64 8.86 50.27
CA GLU A 8 -79.16 8.25 49.02
C GLU A 8 -80.72 8.40 48.91
N PRO A 9 -81.52 7.54 48.20
CA PRO A 9 -81.31 6.65 47.04
C PRO A 9 -82.42 6.76 45.95
N HIS A 10 -82.36 5.94 44.87
CA HIS A 10 -83.46 5.09 44.35
C HIS A 10 -83.10 4.41 43.00
N GLY A 11 -83.48 3.13 42.79
CA GLY A 11 -83.37 2.42 41.50
C GLY A 11 -82.74 1.00 41.59
N PRO A 12 -83.39 -0.10 41.15
CA PRO A 12 -83.02 -1.45 41.60
C PRO A 12 -82.30 -2.39 40.59
N ALA A 13 -81.64 -3.40 41.19
CA ALA A 13 -81.36 -4.76 40.69
C ALA A 13 -80.35 -5.01 39.54
N ARG A 14 -79.51 -6.03 39.75
CA ARG A 14 -78.61 -6.69 38.77
C ARG A 14 -79.16 -8.09 38.42
N PRO A 15 -78.61 -8.77 37.40
CA PRO A 15 -77.64 -9.81 37.78
C PRO A 15 -76.37 -9.94 36.90
N ARG A 16 -75.23 -9.99 37.60
CA ARG A 16 -73.95 -10.68 37.30
C ARG A 16 -73.56 -10.95 35.82
N GLY A 17 -72.66 -10.12 35.29
CA GLY A 17 -71.72 -10.45 34.19
C GLY A 17 -70.27 -10.12 34.59
N ARG A 18 -69.26 -10.74 33.95
CA ARG A 18 -67.83 -10.51 34.28
C ARG A 18 -67.36 -9.10 33.88
N ARG A 19 -66.47 -8.49 34.68
CA ARG A 19 -65.75 -7.26 34.28
C ARG A 19 -64.80 -7.56 33.10
N PRO A 20 -64.69 -6.67 32.10
CA PRO A 20 -63.59 -6.70 31.14
C PRO A 20 -62.29 -6.24 31.80
N GLU A 21 -61.16 -6.73 31.28
CA GLU A 21 -59.82 -6.38 31.77
C GLU A 21 -59.39 -4.99 31.29
N ALA A 22 -58.61 -4.29 32.12
CA ALA A 22 -58.10 -2.96 31.78
C ALA A 22 -56.95 -3.06 30.77
N ARG A 23 -57.09 -2.38 29.62
CA ARG A 23 -56.05 -2.35 28.58
C ARG A 23 -54.82 -1.56 29.03
N THR A 24 -53.66 -2.20 29.03
CA THR A 24 -52.35 -1.56 29.25
C THR A 24 -52.02 -0.57 28.11
N PRO A 25 -51.52 0.65 28.38
CA PRO A 25 -51.12 1.60 27.33
C PRO A 25 -49.88 1.14 26.54
N ALA A 26 -49.92 1.26 25.21
CA ALA A 26 -48.86 0.80 24.31
C ALA A 26 -47.66 1.78 24.19
N ARG A 27 -46.95 2.06 25.31
CA ARG A 27 -45.91 3.09 25.38
C ARG A 27 -44.44 2.64 25.18
N HIS A 28 -44.16 1.34 25.04
CA HIS A 28 -42.79 0.79 25.12
C HIS A 28 -42.31 0.01 23.88
N LYS A 29 -42.84 0.33 22.68
CA LYS A 29 -42.67 -0.51 21.47
C LYS A 29 -41.61 -0.08 20.43
N PRO A 30 -41.39 1.21 20.09
CA PRO A 30 -40.57 1.58 18.92
C PRO A 30 -39.11 1.09 18.95
N VAL A 31 -38.40 1.35 20.06
CA VAL A 31 -37.01 0.89 20.29
C VAL A 31 -36.87 -0.63 20.23
N ALA A 32 -37.97 -1.34 20.53
CA ALA A 32 -38.02 -2.79 20.68
C ALA A 32 -38.32 -3.52 19.35
N ASP A 33 -39.20 -2.97 18.51
CA ASP A 33 -39.54 -3.54 17.20
C ASP A 33 -38.47 -3.23 16.12
N GLY A 34 -37.76 -2.09 16.23
CA GLY A 34 -36.71 -1.69 15.27
C GLY A 34 -35.54 -2.66 15.15
N ALA A 35 -35.18 -3.36 16.24
CA ALA A 35 -34.15 -4.40 16.25
C ALA A 35 -34.50 -5.67 15.41
N GLY A 36 -35.68 -5.72 14.79
CA GLY A 36 -36.15 -6.89 14.04
C GLY A 36 -35.80 -6.93 12.54
N ARG A 37 -35.33 -5.84 11.91
CA ARG A 37 -35.24 -5.74 10.43
C ARG A 37 -34.06 -4.91 9.89
N GLY A 38 -32.83 -5.27 10.25
CA GLY A 38 -31.62 -4.76 9.60
C GLY A 38 -30.39 -5.59 9.97
N PRO A 39 -29.26 -5.45 9.25
CA PRO A 39 -27.96 -5.86 9.79
C PRO A 39 -27.72 -5.04 11.08
N GLY A 40 -27.34 -5.72 12.17
CA GLY A 40 -27.41 -5.12 13.51
C GLY A 40 -26.52 -3.88 13.67
N GLY A 41 -27.12 -2.71 13.82
CA GLY A 41 -26.41 -1.46 14.16
C GLY A 41 -25.65 -1.58 15.49
N PRO A 42 -24.49 -0.91 15.64
CA PRO A 42 -23.51 -1.22 16.68
C PRO A 42 -24.02 -1.06 18.12
N GLY A 43 -24.96 -0.14 18.37
CA GLY A 43 -25.54 0.11 19.70
C GLY A 43 -26.45 -0.99 20.25
N VAL A 44 -26.81 -2.01 19.46
CA VAL A 44 -27.79 -3.07 19.84
C VAL A 44 -27.16 -4.47 19.88
N SER A 45 -25.89 -4.55 20.24
CA SER A 45 -25.13 -5.80 20.39
C SER A 45 -25.06 -6.29 21.84
N ALA A 46 -25.22 -7.60 22.06
CA ALA A 46 -25.26 -8.19 23.40
C ALA A 46 -24.19 -9.28 23.64
N GLY A 47 -23.59 -9.18 24.83
CA GLY A 47 -22.55 -10.07 25.33
C GLY A 47 -21.21 -9.77 24.68
N GLY A 48 -20.29 -9.17 25.44
CA GLY A 48 -18.89 -9.13 25.06
C GLY A 48 -18.21 -10.46 25.38
N ARG A 49 -17.97 -11.32 24.39
CA ARG A 49 -17.11 -12.50 24.56
C ARG A 49 -15.64 -12.14 24.29
N PRO A 50 -14.66 -12.82 24.92
CA PRO A 50 -13.24 -12.61 24.59
C PRO A 50 -12.99 -12.80 23.09
N GLY A 51 -12.52 -11.74 22.44
CA GLY A 51 -12.09 -11.76 21.06
C GLY A 51 -10.58 -12.05 20.93
N PRO A 52 -10.09 -12.24 19.70
CA PRO A 52 -8.67 -12.41 19.41
C PRO A 52 -7.90 -11.10 19.65
N ASP A 53 -6.57 -11.17 19.79
CA ASP A 53 -5.69 -10.05 20.21
C ASP A 53 -6.19 -9.29 21.47
N GLY A 54 -6.98 -9.94 22.33
CA GLY A 54 -7.53 -9.34 23.54
C GLY A 54 -8.74 -8.41 23.34
N THR A 55 -9.24 -8.28 22.11
CA THR A 55 -10.45 -7.49 21.76
C THR A 55 -11.72 -8.03 22.44
N LEU A 56 -12.83 -7.30 22.31
CA LEU A 56 -14.16 -7.71 22.78
C LEU A 56 -15.07 -7.99 21.60
N ALA A 57 -15.42 -9.26 21.40
CA ALA A 57 -16.28 -9.67 20.31
C ALA A 57 -17.76 -9.64 20.72
N VAL A 58 -18.62 -9.22 19.78
CA VAL A 58 -20.06 -9.39 19.90
C VAL A 58 -20.38 -10.89 19.96
N ALA A 59 -21.08 -11.33 21.01
CA ALA A 59 -21.54 -12.71 21.15
C ALA A 59 -22.79 -12.96 20.32
N ARG A 60 -23.70 -11.98 20.25
CA ARG A 60 -24.84 -11.94 19.32
C ARG A 60 -25.37 -10.52 19.11
N ALA A 61 -26.00 -10.28 17.96
CA ALA A 61 -26.95 -9.18 17.84
C ALA A 61 -28.17 -9.42 18.76
N LEU A 62 -28.79 -8.35 19.22
CA LEU A 62 -30.14 -8.40 19.80
C LEU A 62 -31.16 -8.33 18.67
N GLY A 63 -32.23 -9.10 18.75
CA GLY A 63 -33.29 -9.09 17.75
C GLY A 63 -34.52 -9.92 18.11
N GLY A 64 -35.69 -9.43 17.72
CA GLY A 64 -36.97 -10.12 17.90
C GLY A 64 -37.57 -10.02 19.31
N PRO A 65 -38.76 -10.62 19.53
CA PRO A 65 -39.64 -10.24 20.65
C PRO A 65 -39.12 -10.54 22.07
N ALA A 66 -38.11 -11.39 22.24
CA ALA A 66 -37.50 -11.64 23.55
C ALA A 66 -36.56 -10.48 23.94
N ASP A 67 -35.59 -10.18 23.08
CA ASP A 67 -34.65 -9.07 23.26
C ASP A 67 -35.34 -7.71 23.28
N ALA A 68 -36.37 -7.54 22.45
CA ALA A 68 -37.27 -6.40 22.44
C ALA A 68 -37.82 -6.08 23.85
N ARG A 69 -38.26 -7.11 24.60
CA ARG A 69 -38.74 -6.95 25.98
C ARG A 69 -37.59 -6.70 26.94
N ALA A 70 -36.52 -7.50 26.88
CA ALA A 70 -35.37 -7.33 27.78
C ALA A 70 -34.69 -5.95 27.63
N LEU A 71 -34.73 -5.34 26.44
CA LEU A 71 -34.34 -3.94 26.20
C LEU A 71 -35.37 -2.95 26.78
N ALA A 72 -36.67 -3.16 26.55
CA ALA A 72 -37.71 -2.29 27.09
C ALA A 72 -37.71 -2.27 28.63
N ASP A 73 -37.52 -3.43 29.26
CA ASP A 73 -37.41 -3.58 30.72
C ASP A 73 -36.12 -2.91 31.24
N ALA A 74 -34.99 -3.09 30.55
CA ALA A 74 -33.72 -2.46 30.90
C ALA A 74 -33.71 -0.93 30.70
N LEU A 75 -34.55 -0.42 29.80
CA LEU A 75 -34.75 1.01 29.52
C LEU A 75 -35.94 1.62 30.29
N ALA A 76 -36.62 0.86 31.17
CA ALA A 76 -37.76 1.34 31.94
C ALA A 76 -37.38 2.25 33.14
N ASP A 77 -36.09 2.34 33.47
CA ASP A 77 -35.55 3.24 34.50
C ASP A 77 -35.69 4.72 34.07
N ASP A 78 -36.22 5.56 34.97
CA ASP A 78 -36.47 7.00 34.75
C ASP A 78 -35.25 7.76 34.21
N ARG A 79 -34.01 7.29 34.48
CA ARG A 79 -32.78 7.88 33.94
C ARG A 79 -32.73 7.88 32.40
N PHE A 80 -33.48 7.00 31.74
CA PHE A 80 -33.61 6.91 30.28
C PHE A 80 -34.80 7.70 29.72
N ALA A 81 -35.56 8.43 30.54
CA ALA A 81 -36.60 9.35 30.07
C ALA A 81 -36.13 10.31 28.94
N PRO A 82 -34.90 10.85 28.94
CA PRO A 82 -34.39 11.65 27.82
C PRO A 82 -34.29 10.90 26.49
N LEU A 83 -33.99 9.59 26.51
CA LEU A 83 -33.94 8.74 25.33
C LEU A 83 -35.35 8.46 24.77
N HIS A 84 -36.32 8.19 25.64
CA HIS A 84 -37.72 8.00 25.24
C HIS A 84 -38.32 9.28 24.63
N GLU A 85 -37.98 10.45 25.19
CA GLU A 85 -38.39 11.75 24.67
C GLU A 85 -37.74 12.07 23.31
N ALA A 86 -36.46 11.73 23.11
CA ALA A 86 -35.81 11.83 21.80
C ALA A 86 -36.52 10.96 20.75
N VAL A 87 -36.82 9.69 21.07
CA VAL A 87 -37.55 8.76 20.19
C VAL A 87 -38.95 9.29 19.84
N ARG A 88 -39.68 9.85 20.81
CA ARG A 88 -40.99 10.49 20.59
C ARG A 88 -40.91 11.64 19.58
N ARG A 89 -39.93 12.54 19.75
CA ARG A 89 -39.74 13.69 18.86
C ARG A 89 -39.33 13.29 17.44
N ILE A 90 -38.58 12.20 17.28
CA ILE A 90 -38.22 11.64 15.97
C ILE A 90 -39.47 11.13 15.24
N ASP A 91 -40.33 10.34 15.90
CA ASP A 91 -41.56 9.83 15.28
C ASP A 91 -42.56 10.96 14.94
N GLU A 92 -42.68 11.97 15.80
CA GLU A 92 -43.51 13.15 15.54
C GLU A 92 -43.00 14.00 14.36
N ALA A 93 -41.68 14.17 14.22
CA ALA A 93 -41.08 14.83 13.05
C ALA A 93 -41.31 14.01 11.76
N ALA A 94 -41.12 12.69 11.83
CA ALA A 94 -41.37 11.78 10.70
C ALA A 94 -42.84 11.78 10.26
N ALA A 95 -43.78 11.92 11.20
CA ALA A 95 -45.21 11.98 10.91
C ALA A 95 -45.61 13.22 10.07
N GLY A 96 -44.83 14.31 10.11
CA GLY A 96 -45.06 15.52 9.31
C GLY A 96 -44.50 15.50 7.89
N GLU A 97 -43.36 14.84 7.67
CA GLU A 97 -42.60 14.93 6.40
C GLU A 97 -43.20 14.11 5.25
N ARG A 98 -43.12 14.65 4.01
CA ARG A 98 -43.67 14.07 2.78
C ARG A 98 -42.69 14.11 1.58
N ARG A 99 -41.49 14.70 1.72
CA ARG A 99 -40.47 14.80 0.66
C ARG A 99 -39.86 13.45 0.25
N ILE A 100 -39.84 12.48 1.17
CA ILE A 100 -39.42 11.08 0.95
C ILE A 100 -40.40 10.12 1.65
N ASP A 101 -40.19 8.81 1.54
CA ASP A 101 -40.99 7.82 2.28
C ASP A 101 -40.82 8.00 3.80
N PRO A 102 -41.89 8.30 4.57
CA PRO A 102 -41.80 8.56 6.00
C PRO A 102 -41.22 7.39 6.81
N ARG A 103 -41.28 6.15 6.27
CA ARG A 103 -40.71 4.96 6.93
C ARG A 103 -39.18 5.05 7.09
N LEU A 104 -38.50 5.82 6.24
CA LEU A 104 -37.05 6.03 6.32
C LEU A 104 -36.66 7.04 7.42
N LEU A 105 -37.61 7.81 7.93
CA LEU A 105 -37.41 8.86 8.94
C LEU A 105 -37.91 8.44 10.34
N ARG A 106 -38.43 7.22 10.49
CA ARG A 106 -38.88 6.67 11.78
C ARG A 106 -37.71 6.24 12.67
N PRO A 107 -37.88 6.21 14.00
CA PRO A 107 -36.86 5.72 14.92
C PRO A 107 -36.52 4.23 14.72
N GLU A 108 -37.37 3.44 14.04
CA GLU A 108 -37.02 2.08 13.60
C GLU A 108 -35.87 2.04 12.58
N ASN A 109 -35.55 3.14 11.88
CA ASN A 109 -34.39 3.22 10.99
C ASN A 109 -33.09 3.38 11.80
N ALA A 110 -32.59 2.26 12.32
CA ALA A 110 -31.35 2.19 13.10
C ALA A 110 -30.10 2.62 12.31
N ASP A 111 -30.10 2.52 10.98
CA ASP A 111 -29.00 3.01 10.13
C ASP A 111 -28.91 4.54 10.14
N LEU A 112 -30.05 5.24 10.29
CA LEU A 112 -30.10 6.71 10.38
C LEU A 112 -29.93 7.19 11.83
N PHE A 113 -30.78 6.72 12.75
CA PHE A 113 -30.84 7.24 14.12
C PHE A 113 -29.94 6.52 15.12
N GLY A 114 -29.35 5.38 14.76
CA GLY A 114 -28.44 4.61 15.62
C GLY A 114 -27.33 5.44 16.28
N PRO A 115 -26.60 6.29 15.54
CA PRO A 115 -25.58 7.18 16.14
C PRO A 115 -26.15 8.13 17.20
N LEU A 116 -27.23 8.86 16.88
CA LEU A 116 -27.88 9.80 17.80
C LEU A 116 -28.38 9.11 19.07
N LEU A 117 -29.11 8.00 18.90
CA LEU A 117 -29.70 7.26 20.02
C LEU A 117 -28.61 6.61 20.89
N THR A 118 -27.45 6.26 20.31
CA THR A 118 -26.27 5.79 21.05
C THR A 118 -25.67 6.90 21.91
N GLU A 119 -25.42 8.10 21.36
CA GLU A 119 -24.91 9.25 22.13
C GLU A 119 -25.83 9.60 23.31
N ILE A 120 -27.15 9.62 23.07
CA ILE A 120 -28.13 9.92 24.11
C ILE A 120 -28.16 8.81 25.17
N LEU A 121 -28.15 7.53 24.76
CA LEU A 121 -28.07 6.39 25.68
C LEU A 121 -26.83 6.47 26.59
N GLU A 122 -25.66 6.79 26.04
CA GLU A 122 -24.41 6.89 26.80
C GLU A 122 -24.41 8.12 27.73
N SER A 123 -25.00 9.24 27.31
CA SER A 123 -25.21 10.40 28.19
C SER A 123 -26.10 10.07 29.42
N CYS A 124 -27.14 9.23 29.24
CA CYS A 124 -27.99 8.71 30.31
C CYS A 124 -27.30 7.68 31.23
N VAL A 125 -26.09 7.24 30.90
CA VAL A 125 -25.35 6.21 31.64
C VAL A 125 -24.24 6.81 32.49
N ASP A 126 -23.47 7.76 31.94
CA ASP A 126 -22.33 8.40 32.61
C ASP A 126 -22.66 9.81 33.16
N GLY A 127 -23.73 10.46 32.67
CA GLY A 127 -24.07 11.85 33.02
C GLY A 127 -25.02 12.00 34.23
N PRO A 128 -24.94 13.12 34.98
CA PRO A 128 -26.00 13.50 35.93
C PRO A 128 -27.35 13.67 35.21
N PRO A 129 -28.51 13.31 35.81
CA PRO A 129 -29.80 13.27 35.09
C PRO A 129 -30.18 14.57 34.36
N GLY A 130 -29.96 15.74 34.99
CA GLY A 130 -30.22 17.03 34.36
C GLY A 130 -29.27 17.38 33.19
N HIS A 131 -28.05 16.82 33.19
CA HIS A 131 -27.12 16.97 32.08
C HIS A 131 -27.50 16.05 30.92
N ALA A 132 -27.86 14.79 31.20
CA ALA A 132 -28.37 13.86 30.19
C ALA A 132 -29.65 14.40 29.51
N ALA A 133 -30.57 14.99 30.27
CA ALA A 133 -31.76 15.65 29.73
C ALA A 133 -31.43 16.82 28.79
N ALA A 134 -30.54 17.74 29.22
CA ALA A 134 -30.13 18.89 28.40
C ALA A 134 -29.35 18.48 27.15
N PHE A 135 -28.47 17.47 27.24
CA PHE A 135 -27.73 16.93 26.11
C PHE A 135 -28.66 16.23 25.10
N ALA A 136 -29.61 15.42 25.57
CA ALA A 136 -30.59 14.76 24.72
C ALA A 136 -31.48 15.76 23.97
N ASP A 137 -31.96 16.81 24.65
CA ASP A 137 -32.73 17.89 24.01
C ASP A 137 -31.92 18.59 22.92
N LEU A 138 -30.69 19.01 23.23
CA LEU A 138 -29.77 19.66 22.30
C LEU A 138 -29.46 18.79 21.07
N ARG A 139 -29.04 17.53 21.26
CA ARG A 139 -28.69 16.63 20.15
C ARG A 139 -29.91 16.25 19.31
N THR A 140 -31.08 16.05 19.95
CA THR A 140 -32.33 15.78 19.21
C THR A 140 -32.74 16.99 18.37
N GLY A 141 -32.65 18.22 18.92
CA GLY A 141 -32.92 19.45 18.17
C GLY A 141 -31.97 19.60 16.97
N GLN A 142 -30.66 19.57 17.23
CA GLN A 142 -29.61 19.62 16.20
C GLN A 142 -29.84 18.61 15.06
N TYR A 143 -30.12 17.35 15.40
CA TYR A 143 -30.29 16.29 14.42
C TYR A 143 -31.58 16.44 13.60
N LEU A 144 -32.67 16.92 14.20
CA LEU A 144 -33.93 17.17 13.47
C LEU A 144 -33.81 18.40 12.54
N ASP A 145 -33.15 19.47 12.98
CA ASP A 145 -32.86 20.64 12.13
C ASP A 145 -31.93 20.27 10.96
N PHE A 146 -30.92 19.45 11.23
CA PHE A 146 -30.03 18.83 10.24
C PHE A 146 -30.81 18.01 9.21
N LEU A 147 -31.69 17.12 9.64
CA LEU A 147 -32.53 16.33 8.71
C LEU A 147 -33.45 17.23 7.89
N ALA A 148 -34.12 18.21 8.51
CA ALA A 148 -35.00 19.14 7.79
C ALA A 148 -34.23 19.92 6.70
N LEU A 149 -33.02 20.39 7.00
CA LEU A 149 -32.13 21.07 6.05
C LEU A 149 -31.60 20.13 4.95
N PHE A 150 -31.24 18.89 5.29
CA PHE A 150 -30.87 17.86 4.32
C PHE A 150 -32.02 17.55 3.36
N LEU A 151 -33.25 17.38 3.86
CA LEU A 151 -34.42 17.03 3.06
C LEU A 151 -34.82 18.17 2.10
N GLU A 152 -34.60 19.43 2.48
CA GLU A 152 -34.71 20.57 1.56
C GLU A 152 -33.63 20.56 0.47
N ARG A 153 -32.36 20.35 0.85
CA ARG A 153 -31.24 20.23 -0.09
C ARG A 153 -31.45 19.10 -1.09
N LEU A 154 -31.90 17.94 -0.61
CA LEU A 154 -32.27 16.78 -1.42
C LEU A 154 -33.42 17.10 -2.40
N ALA A 155 -34.51 17.70 -1.93
CA ALA A 155 -35.69 18.02 -2.75
C ALA A 155 -35.40 19.07 -3.84
N ARG A 156 -34.44 19.97 -3.57
CA ARG A 156 -33.90 20.98 -4.49
C ARG A 156 -32.93 20.38 -5.51
N ASP A 157 -31.90 19.69 -5.04
CA ASP A 157 -30.76 19.24 -5.86
C ASP A 157 -31.07 17.99 -6.68
N ARG A 158 -31.95 17.11 -6.16
CA ARG A 158 -32.43 15.87 -6.81
C ARG A 158 -31.32 15.05 -7.49
N PRO A 159 -30.25 14.66 -6.77
CA PRO A 159 -28.98 14.29 -7.39
C PRO A 159 -29.00 12.98 -8.22
N SER A 160 -30.00 12.12 -8.07
CA SER A 160 -30.28 10.98 -8.96
C SER A 160 -31.52 11.20 -9.86
N GLY A 161 -32.40 12.13 -9.50
CA GLY A 161 -33.76 12.23 -10.05
C GLY A 161 -34.74 11.16 -9.57
N HIS A 162 -34.28 10.14 -8.84
CA HIS A 162 -35.08 9.00 -8.37
C HIS A 162 -35.49 9.13 -6.89
N PRO A 163 -36.55 8.43 -6.43
CA PRO A 163 -36.94 8.39 -5.02
C PRO A 163 -35.84 7.79 -4.14
N VAL A 164 -35.72 8.29 -2.90
CA VAL A 164 -34.85 7.70 -1.87
C VAL A 164 -35.48 6.42 -1.33
N THR A 165 -34.67 5.36 -1.21
CA THR A 165 -35.02 4.03 -0.72
C THR A 165 -34.27 3.62 0.55
N GLY A 166 -33.19 4.33 0.90
CA GLY A 166 -32.42 4.09 2.13
C GLY A 166 -31.68 5.34 2.60
N LEU A 167 -31.52 5.46 3.92
CA LEU A 167 -30.75 6.52 4.58
C LEU A 167 -29.95 5.92 5.73
N TRP A 168 -28.65 6.22 5.77
CA TRP A 168 -27.71 5.85 6.83
C TRP A 168 -26.89 7.09 7.23
N ALA A 169 -26.57 7.25 8.52
CA ALA A 169 -25.74 8.35 9.02
C ALA A 169 -24.41 7.85 9.58
N ASN A 170 -23.34 8.62 9.39
CA ASN A 170 -22.03 8.24 9.92
C ASN A 170 -22.01 8.26 11.46
N GLY A 171 -21.34 7.26 12.05
CA GLY A 171 -21.25 7.07 13.49
C GLY A 171 -20.37 8.09 14.21
N ASP A 172 -19.37 8.61 13.49
CA ASP A 172 -18.18 9.25 14.09
C ASP A 172 -18.42 10.73 14.44
N GLU A 173 -17.34 11.51 14.51
CA GLU A 173 -17.31 12.89 15.00
C GLU A 173 -18.35 13.81 14.33
N THR A 174 -19.13 14.53 15.14
CA THR A 174 -20.07 15.55 14.67
C THR A 174 -19.41 16.89 14.47
N HIS A 175 -19.76 17.53 13.36
CA HIS A 175 -19.36 18.89 13.06
C HIS A 175 -20.59 19.75 12.79
N ASN A 176 -20.41 21.06 12.87
CA ASN A 176 -21.35 22.03 12.32
C ASN A 176 -22.78 21.82 12.86
N GLY A 177 -22.98 21.81 14.18
CA GLY A 177 -24.29 21.71 14.83
C GLY A 177 -24.87 20.30 14.77
N GLY A 178 -24.08 19.29 15.16
CA GLY A 178 -24.51 17.88 15.17
C GLY A 178 -24.68 17.24 13.79
N GLN A 179 -24.29 17.91 12.71
CA GLN A 179 -24.42 17.40 11.34
C GLN A 179 -23.42 16.27 11.05
N ARG A 180 -23.84 15.31 10.23
CA ARG A 180 -23.09 14.08 9.90
C ARG A 180 -23.13 13.80 8.39
N VAL A 181 -22.13 13.09 7.87
CA VAL A 181 -22.20 12.52 6.52
C VAL A 181 -23.36 11.52 6.45
N LEU A 182 -24.19 11.59 5.41
CA LEU A 182 -25.26 10.62 5.15
C LEU A 182 -24.96 9.80 3.89
N ARG A 183 -25.20 8.49 3.93
CA ARG A 183 -25.38 7.69 2.71
C ARG A 183 -26.86 7.74 2.33
N VAL A 184 -27.13 8.13 1.09
CA VAL A 184 -28.46 8.19 0.49
C VAL A 184 -28.53 7.15 -0.63
N GLU A 185 -29.48 6.23 -0.53
CA GLU A 185 -29.72 5.19 -1.53
C GLU A 185 -31.00 5.50 -2.30
N PHE A 186 -31.01 5.21 -3.60
CA PHE A 186 -32.06 5.58 -4.52
C PHE A 186 -32.67 4.37 -5.25
N ALA A 187 -33.88 4.54 -5.79
CA ALA A 187 -34.67 3.47 -6.43
C ALA A 187 -34.09 2.91 -7.75
N ASP A 188 -33.11 3.60 -8.34
CA ASP A 188 -32.29 3.15 -9.47
C ASP A 188 -31.08 2.30 -9.04
N GLY A 189 -30.84 2.17 -7.73
CA GLY A 189 -29.66 1.51 -7.16
C GLY A 189 -28.46 2.45 -6.96
N ALA A 190 -28.57 3.74 -7.31
CA ALA A 190 -27.51 4.70 -7.05
C ALA A 190 -27.35 4.93 -5.53
N ARG A 191 -26.10 5.14 -5.09
CA ARG A 191 -25.76 5.51 -3.71
C ARG A 191 -24.84 6.72 -3.72
N LEU A 192 -25.16 7.73 -2.91
CA LEU A 192 -24.39 8.97 -2.80
C LEU A 192 -24.09 9.28 -1.32
N ALA A 193 -22.92 9.86 -1.06
CA ALA A 193 -22.65 10.55 0.19
C ALA A 193 -23.12 12.02 0.09
N TYR A 194 -23.90 12.46 1.07
CA TYR A 194 -24.19 13.86 1.35
C TYR A 194 -23.28 14.34 2.48
N LYS A 195 -22.51 15.40 2.25
CA LYS A 195 -21.46 15.90 3.15
C LYS A 195 -21.78 17.33 3.62
N PRO A 196 -22.34 17.53 4.82
CA PRO A 196 -22.80 18.83 5.32
C PRO A 196 -21.67 19.69 5.92
N ARG A 197 -20.65 20.00 5.11
CA ARG A 197 -19.47 20.74 5.55
C ARG A 197 -19.00 21.81 4.55
N PRO A 198 -18.28 22.85 5.02
CA PRO A 198 -17.65 23.84 4.14
C PRO A 198 -16.39 23.31 3.44
N ALA A 199 -15.64 22.40 4.08
CA ALA A 199 -14.40 21.87 3.50
C ALA A 199 -14.69 21.06 2.22
N SER A 200 -13.86 21.29 1.20
CA SER A 200 -14.22 21.03 -0.20
C SER A 200 -13.08 20.40 -1.02
N GLY A 201 -12.20 19.64 -0.38
CA GLY A 201 -11.01 19.07 -1.02
C GLY A 201 -11.35 17.94 -2.00
N GLU A 202 -12.45 17.22 -1.83
CA GLU A 202 -12.88 16.19 -2.79
C GLU A 202 -13.29 16.81 -4.14
N LEU A 203 -13.80 18.05 -4.13
CA LEU A 203 -14.07 18.80 -5.36
C LEU A 203 -12.78 19.29 -6.02
N LEU A 204 -11.76 19.67 -5.23
CA LEU A 204 -10.49 20.18 -5.75
C LEU A 204 -9.57 19.06 -6.26
N PHE A 205 -9.50 17.92 -5.57
CA PHE A 205 -8.57 16.83 -5.88
C PHE A 205 -9.22 15.63 -6.57
N LEU A 206 -10.42 15.21 -6.16
CA LEU A 206 -10.99 13.92 -6.57
C LEU A 206 -11.99 14.00 -7.73
N ALA A 207 -12.64 15.14 -7.97
CA ALA A 207 -13.72 15.23 -8.97
C ALA A 207 -13.29 14.68 -10.35
N THR A 208 -14.11 13.85 -11.01
CA THR A 208 -13.79 13.21 -12.31
C THR A 208 -13.42 14.19 -13.41
N GLU A 209 -13.87 15.44 -13.31
CA GLU A 209 -13.52 16.54 -14.21
C GLU A 209 -13.09 17.76 -13.39
N GLY A 210 -12.13 18.53 -13.90
CA GLY A 210 -11.78 19.83 -13.32
C GLY A 210 -11.17 19.78 -11.91
N SER A 211 -10.53 18.66 -11.54
CA SER A 211 -9.75 18.46 -10.30
C SER A 211 -8.26 18.23 -10.57
N VAL A 212 -7.44 18.29 -9.52
CA VAL A 212 -5.99 18.00 -9.57
C VAL A 212 -5.71 16.57 -10.01
N PHE A 213 -6.43 15.55 -9.51
CA PHE A 213 -6.14 14.16 -9.89
C PHE A 213 -6.68 13.84 -11.30
N ALA A 214 -7.79 14.46 -11.72
CA ALA A 214 -8.22 14.40 -13.13
C ALA A 214 -7.21 15.05 -14.07
N LEU A 215 -6.63 16.21 -13.70
CA LEU A 215 -5.53 16.84 -14.44
C LEU A 215 -4.32 15.90 -14.55
N LEU A 216 -3.83 15.36 -13.42
CA LEU A 216 -2.68 14.46 -13.40
C LEU A 216 -2.92 13.18 -14.23
N ASN A 217 -4.11 12.58 -14.15
CA ASN A 217 -4.50 11.43 -14.97
C ASN A 217 -4.58 11.74 -16.49
N SER A 218 -4.72 13.02 -16.88
CA SER A 218 -4.77 13.46 -18.28
C SER A 218 -3.43 13.89 -18.87
N LEU A 219 -2.40 14.09 -18.02
CA LEU A 219 -1.10 14.59 -18.45
C LEU A 219 -0.23 13.47 -19.05
N PRO A 220 0.62 13.77 -20.07
CA PRO A 220 1.56 12.79 -20.60
C PRO A 220 2.50 12.25 -19.51
N PRO A 221 2.66 10.93 -19.38
CA PRO A 221 3.61 10.28 -18.46
C PRO A 221 5.01 10.88 -18.50
N ALA A 222 5.66 10.98 -17.33
CA ALA A 222 7.03 11.48 -17.22
C ALA A 222 8.07 10.34 -17.24
N ALA A 223 7.94 9.37 -16.31
CA ALA A 223 8.82 8.20 -16.21
C ALA A 223 8.07 6.85 -16.24
N GLY A 224 6.73 6.90 -16.15
CA GLY A 224 5.84 5.75 -16.11
C GLY A 224 4.38 6.21 -16.01
N PRO A 225 3.40 5.33 -16.30
CA PRO A 225 1.98 5.68 -16.27
C PRO A 225 1.54 6.00 -14.83
N VAL A 226 0.64 6.96 -14.66
CA VAL A 226 0.08 7.36 -13.36
C VAL A 226 -1.44 7.20 -13.39
N ARG A 227 -2.02 6.66 -12.32
CA ARG A 227 -3.48 6.56 -12.17
C ARG A 227 -3.89 6.81 -10.72
N LEU A 228 -4.34 8.03 -10.45
CA LEU A 228 -4.89 8.48 -9.18
C LEU A 228 -6.42 8.24 -9.13
N PRO A 229 -7.00 8.05 -7.93
CA PRO A 229 -8.45 7.88 -7.77
C PRO A 229 -9.22 9.13 -8.17
N THR A 230 -10.36 8.96 -8.85
CA THR A 230 -11.31 10.06 -9.09
C THR A 230 -12.75 9.62 -8.82
N LEU A 231 -13.58 10.59 -8.45
CA LEU A 231 -14.95 10.42 -7.94
C LEU A 231 -15.90 11.43 -8.59
N ARG A 232 -17.16 11.05 -8.81
CA ARG A 232 -18.22 12.00 -9.14
C ARG A 232 -18.62 12.81 -7.92
N CYS A 233 -17.86 13.87 -7.67
CA CYS A 233 -18.18 14.94 -6.72
C CYS A 233 -19.06 16.01 -7.40
N ARG A 234 -19.99 16.61 -6.65
CA ARG A 234 -20.78 17.78 -7.08
C ARG A 234 -20.90 18.77 -5.92
N PRO A 235 -20.77 20.09 -6.15
CA PRO A 235 -21.08 21.07 -5.12
C PRO A 235 -22.58 21.06 -4.79
N GLY A 236 -22.97 21.67 -3.67
CA GLY A 236 -24.38 21.99 -3.43
C GLY A 236 -24.96 22.97 -4.45
N SER A 237 -26.25 23.27 -4.34
CA SER A 237 -26.93 24.29 -5.15
C SER A 237 -27.50 25.43 -4.30
N GLY A 238 -28.00 26.49 -4.95
CA GLY A 238 -28.63 27.62 -4.25
C GLY A 238 -27.67 28.54 -3.48
N PRO A 239 -28.20 29.30 -2.49
CA PRO A 239 -27.42 30.21 -1.66
C PRO A 239 -26.40 29.50 -0.76
N ASP A 240 -26.78 28.33 -0.23
CA ASP A 240 -26.03 27.57 0.77
C ASP A 240 -25.13 26.48 0.16
N ARG A 241 -24.84 26.55 -1.14
CA ARG A 241 -23.99 25.60 -1.87
C ARG A 241 -22.56 25.42 -1.33
N ALA A 242 -22.07 26.40 -0.56
CA ALA A 242 -20.76 26.38 0.09
C ALA A 242 -20.79 25.74 1.49
N CYS A 243 -21.94 25.24 1.94
CA CYS A 243 -22.10 24.57 3.23
C CYS A 243 -22.16 23.03 3.12
N TYR A 244 -22.15 22.47 1.90
CA TYR A 244 -22.25 21.02 1.68
C TYR A 244 -21.85 20.60 0.26
N SER A 245 -21.60 19.30 0.08
CA SER A 245 -21.37 18.66 -1.23
C SER A 245 -22.07 17.29 -1.35
N TRP A 246 -22.15 16.80 -2.59
CA TRP A 246 -22.52 15.42 -2.92
C TRP A 246 -21.32 14.69 -3.51
N GLN A 247 -21.21 13.39 -3.24
CA GLN A 247 -20.18 12.51 -3.81
C GLN A 247 -20.80 11.15 -4.14
N GLU A 248 -20.33 10.45 -5.17
CA GLU A 248 -20.69 9.04 -5.34
C GLU A 248 -20.18 8.19 -4.16
N TRP A 249 -21.01 7.25 -3.71
CA TRP A 249 -20.64 6.31 -2.65
C TRP A 249 -19.68 5.26 -3.22
N ILE A 250 -18.60 4.98 -2.50
CA ILE A 250 -17.59 4.01 -2.93
C ILE A 250 -17.91 2.65 -2.31
N GLU A 251 -18.35 1.73 -3.16
CA GLU A 251 -18.58 0.34 -2.79
C GLU A 251 -17.27 -0.40 -2.51
N PRO A 252 -17.28 -1.46 -1.68
CA PRO A 252 -16.17 -2.41 -1.60
C PRO A 252 -15.88 -3.04 -2.97
N PRO A 253 -14.63 -3.47 -3.25
CA PRO A 253 -14.32 -4.18 -4.49
C PRO A 253 -14.99 -5.56 -4.54
N ASP A 254 -15.22 -6.10 -5.74
CA ASP A 254 -15.74 -7.47 -5.91
C ASP A 254 -14.77 -8.53 -5.38
N ALA A 255 -13.47 -8.23 -5.44
CA ALA A 255 -12.36 -9.08 -4.99
C ALA A 255 -12.26 -9.14 -3.45
N ARG A 256 -13.30 -9.65 -2.76
CA ARG A 256 -13.31 -9.84 -1.30
C ARG A 256 -12.92 -11.27 -0.93
N GLY A 257 -11.88 -11.42 -0.10
CA GLY A 257 -11.39 -12.71 0.39
C GLY A 257 -11.34 -12.81 1.91
N VAL A 258 -10.47 -13.69 2.41
CA VAL A 258 -10.11 -13.82 3.82
C VAL A 258 -8.69 -13.31 4.01
N LEU A 259 -8.50 -12.38 4.96
CA LEU A 259 -7.20 -11.75 5.26
C LEU A 259 -6.50 -12.37 6.47
N ARG A 260 -7.27 -12.81 7.48
CA ARG A 260 -6.73 -13.42 8.70
C ARG A 260 -7.74 -14.42 9.28
N THR A 261 -7.24 -15.53 9.81
CA THR A 261 -8.01 -16.49 10.61
C THR A 261 -7.27 -16.80 11.90
N ASP A 262 -7.98 -16.78 13.03
CA ASP A 262 -7.37 -16.94 14.36
C ASP A 262 -8.43 -17.46 15.34
N GLY A 263 -8.19 -18.55 16.07
CA GLY A 263 -9.12 -19.06 17.09
C GLY A 263 -10.57 -19.32 16.65
N GLY A 264 -10.83 -19.53 15.35
CA GLY A 264 -12.18 -19.64 14.76
C GLY A 264 -12.79 -18.32 14.28
N TRP A 265 -12.10 -17.19 14.45
CA TRP A 265 -12.41 -15.89 13.86
C TRP A 265 -11.92 -15.82 12.41
N THR A 266 -12.53 -14.95 11.62
CA THR A 266 -12.20 -14.71 10.22
C THR A 266 -12.36 -13.22 9.92
N MET A 267 -11.34 -12.60 9.33
CA MET A 267 -11.38 -11.23 8.84
C MET A 267 -11.51 -11.23 7.31
N ARG A 268 -12.41 -10.40 6.77
CA ARG A 268 -12.64 -10.26 5.33
C ARG A 268 -12.32 -8.84 4.84
N GLY A 269 -11.70 -8.74 3.69
CA GLY A 269 -11.34 -7.48 3.04
C GLY A 269 -10.91 -7.75 1.60
N ALA A 270 -10.22 -6.80 0.96
CA ALA A 270 -9.80 -6.95 -0.42
C ALA A 270 -8.64 -7.95 -0.54
N VAL A 271 -8.80 -8.97 -1.39
CA VAL A 271 -7.78 -9.98 -1.69
C VAL A 271 -7.56 -10.00 -3.18
N LEU A 272 -6.37 -9.60 -3.61
CA LEU A 272 -6.02 -9.38 -5.02
C LEU A 272 -5.13 -10.52 -5.53
N ASP A 273 -5.26 -10.87 -6.81
CA ASP A 273 -4.37 -11.82 -7.46
C ASP A 273 -2.97 -11.23 -7.74
N ALA A 274 -2.05 -12.07 -8.18
CA ALA A 274 -0.65 -11.72 -8.45
C ALA A 274 -0.46 -10.65 -9.55
N ASP A 275 -1.44 -10.46 -10.43
CA ASP A 275 -1.44 -9.44 -11.47
C ASP A 275 -2.01 -8.10 -10.94
N ALA A 276 -3.13 -8.18 -10.21
CA ALA A 276 -3.85 -7.03 -9.67
C ALA A 276 -3.14 -6.38 -8.48
N ALA A 277 -2.57 -7.15 -7.54
CA ALA A 277 -1.95 -6.61 -6.32
C ALA A 277 -0.79 -5.63 -6.64
N PRO A 278 0.17 -5.94 -7.54
CA PRO A 278 1.21 -4.98 -7.92
C PRO A 278 0.70 -3.76 -8.69
N ARG A 279 -0.46 -3.85 -9.38
CA ARG A 279 -1.10 -2.70 -10.02
C ARG A 279 -1.79 -1.80 -8.99
N TYR A 280 -2.47 -2.38 -8.01
CA TYR A 280 -3.05 -1.64 -6.89
C TYR A 280 -1.98 -0.87 -6.11
N TRP A 281 -0.90 -1.54 -5.69
CA TRP A 281 0.13 -0.91 -4.86
C TRP A 281 0.94 0.15 -5.61
N HIS A 282 1.11 0.02 -6.93
CA HIS A 282 1.62 1.13 -7.76
C HIS A 282 0.71 2.37 -7.68
N ARG A 283 -0.61 2.21 -7.79
CA ARG A 283 -1.56 3.33 -7.67
C ARG A 283 -1.63 3.91 -6.26
N ALA A 284 -1.52 3.06 -5.23
CA ALA A 284 -1.36 3.51 -3.84
C ALA A 284 -0.08 4.32 -3.64
N GLY A 285 1.02 3.93 -4.28
CA GLY A 285 2.27 4.70 -4.32
C GLY A 285 2.10 6.04 -5.01
N SER A 286 1.40 6.07 -6.16
CA SER A 286 1.06 7.32 -6.84
C SER A 286 0.23 8.26 -5.94
N LEU A 287 -0.76 7.72 -5.22
CA LEU A 287 -1.55 8.48 -4.26
C LEU A 287 -0.71 8.98 -3.08
N ALA A 288 0.19 8.17 -2.53
CA ALA A 288 1.06 8.56 -1.42
C ALA A 288 2.00 9.72 -1.80
N ALA A 289 2.58 9.68 -3.01
CA ALA A 289 3.36 10.79 -3.53
C ALA A 289 2.51 12.05 -3.77
N ALA A 290 1.29 11.92 -4.29
CA ALA A 290 0.38 13.05 -4.48
C ALA A 290 -0.08 13.65 -3.14
N ALA A 291 -0.43 12.83 -2.15
CA ALA A 291 -0.80 13.28 -0.82
C ALA A 291 0.34 14.06 -0.14
N PHE A 292 1.57 13.55 -0.21
CA PHE A 292 2.75 14.25 0.30
C PHE A 292 3.03 15.55 -0.46
N ALA A 293 2.93 15.54 -1.80
CA ALA A 293 3.16 16.70 -2.66
C ALA A 293 2.18 17.85 -2.43
N PHE A 294 0.90 17.55 -2.24
CA PHE A 294 -0.15 18.54 -2.00
C PHE A 294 -0.46 18.76 -0.51
N GLY A 295 0.31 18.16 0.40
CA GLY A 295 0.15 18.31 1.84
C GLY A 295 -1.21 17.88 2.35
N ILE A 296 -1.76 16.79 1.79
CA ILE A 296 -3.04 16.19 2.22
C ILE A 296 -2.78 15.38 3.50
N THR A 297 -3.57 15.64 4.53
CA THR A 297 -3.44 15.02 5.86
C THR A 297 -4.71 14.27 6.25
N ASP A 298 -4.65 13.57 7.38
CA ASP A 298 -5.78 12.85 7.99
C ASP A 298 -6.32 11.68 7.13
N LEU A 299 -5.49 11.13 6.24
CA LEU A 299 -5.78 9.91 5.46
C LEU A 299 -5.56 8.64 6.30
N ILE A 300 -6.11 8.64 7.52
CA ILE A 300 -6.16 7.49 8.43
C ILE A 300 -7.15 6.43 7.95
N GLY A 301 -7.26 5.29 8.65
CA GLY A 301 -8.05 4.13 8.20
C GLY A 301 -9.50 4.45 7.79
N GLY A 302 -10.25 5.22 8.58
CA GLY A 302 -11.62 5.61 8.21
C GLY A 302 -11.71 6.46 6.94
N ASN A 303 -10.65 7.20 6.62
CA ASN A 303 -10.62 8.22 5.58
C ASN A 303 -9.99 7.76 4.26
N LEU A 304 -9.41 6.54 4.20
CA LEU A 304 -8.93 5.90 2.98
C LEU A 304 -9.57 4.52 2.79
N LEU A 305 -10.55 4.41 1.90
CA LEU A 305 -11.26 3.17 1.64
C LEU A 305 -10.84 2.51 0.33
N ILE A 306 -10.62 1.20 0.38
CA ILE A 306 -10.55 0.34 -0.81
C ILE A 306 -11.95 0.25 -1.41
N GLY A 307 -12.03 0.47 -2.72
CA GLY A 307 -13.25 0.29 -3.49
C GLY A 307 -12.98 0.12 -4.98
N GLN A 308 -14.05 0.00 -5.76
CA GLN A 308 -13.97 -0.23 -7.21
C GLN A 308 -15.18 0.42 -7.88
N ARG A 309 -14.96 1.38 -8.79
CA ARG A 309 -16.03 1.91 -9.66
C ARG A 309 -16.09 1.04 -10.91
N PRO A 310 -17.26 0.79 -11.53
CA PRO A 310 -17.35 -0.01 -12.76
C PRO A 310 -16.47 0.52 -13.92
N GLU A 311 -16.25 1.84 -13.95
CA GLU A 311 -15.36 2.52 -14.91
C GLU A 311 -13.87 2.29 -14.66
N ASP A 312 -13.48 1.87 -13.46
CA ASP A 312 -12.07 1.69 -13.10
C ASP A 312 -11.49 0.36 -13.55
N GLY A 313 -12.35 -0.63 -13.82
CA GLY A 313 -12.02 -2.03 -14.08
C GLY A 313 -11.46 -2.79 -12.87
N GLU A 314 -10.69 -2.12 -12.01
CA GLU A 314 -9.93 -2.70 -10.90
C GLU A 314 -10.06 -1.85 -9.63
N PRO A 315 -9.77 -2.42 -8.44
CA PRO A 315 -9.81 -1.68 -7.18
C PRO A 315 -8.79 -0.53 -7.10
N LEU A 316 -9.13 0.50 -6.32
CA LEU A 316 -8.31 1.67 -6.01
C LEU A 316 -8.41 2.04 -4.52
N PRO A 317 -7.38 2.69 -3.94
CA PRO A 317 -7.48 3.40 -2.68
C PRO A 317 -8.17 4.75 -2.91
N PHE A 318 -9.34 4.97 -2.31
CA PHE A 318 -10.08 6.22 -2.39
C PHE A 318 -9.98 7.01 -1.08
N PRO A 319 -9.42 8.23 -1.09
CA PRO A 319 -9.68 9.21 -0.04
C PRO A 319 -11.18 9.49 -0.01
N VAL A 320 -11.82 9.27 1.14
CA VAL A 320 -13.24 9.54 1.35
C VAL A 320 -13.52 10.70 2.28
N ASP A 321 -12.50 11.22 2.98
CA ASP A 321 -12.60 12.45 3.76
C ASP A 321 -11.38 13.33 3.49
N LEU A 322 -11.56 14.36 2.66
CA LEU A 322 -10.45 15.21 2.18
C LEU A 322 -10.68 16.66 2.62
N GLU A 323 -10.74 16.85 3.94
CA GLU A 323 -10.97 18.17 4.52
C GLU A 323 -9.69 19.01 4.67
N ALA A 324 -8.55 18.37 4.98
CA ALA A 324 -7.29 19.03 5.32
C ALA A 324 -6.20 18.79 4.24
N TYR A 325 -5.69 19.88 3.66
CA TYR A 325 -4.73 19.87 2.54
C TYR A 325 -3.88 21.14 2.51
N PHE A 326 -2.85 21.16 1.65
CA PHE A 326 -1.80 22.19 1.60
C PHE A 326 -1.04 22.41 2.93
N ALA A 327 -0.90 21.38 3.76
CA ALA A 327 -0.01 21.40 4.92
C ALA A 327 1.47 21.30 4.50
N ASP A 328 2.39 22.01 5.17
CA ASP A 328 3.81 22.01 4.79
C ASP A 328 4.60 20.80 5.34
N LEU A 329 4.22 19.60 4.87
CA LEU A 329 4.68 18.32 5.42
C LEU A 329 6.21 18.15 5.38
N LYS A 330 6.71 17.40 6.39
CA LYS A 330 8.12 17.06 6.61
C LYS A 330 8.37 15.54 6.58
N ARG A 331 7.37 14.72 6.93
CA ARG A 331 7.40 13.25 6.93
C ARG A 331 6.18 12.68 6.19
N LEU A 332 6.28 11.47 5.64
CA LEU A 332 5.16 10.84 4.92
C LEU A 332 4.04 10.39 5.86
N PHE A 333 4.34 9.99 7.11
CA PHE A 333 3.31 9.59 8.08
C PHE A 333 2.36 10.74 8.46
N GLU A 334 2.79 12.01 8.30
CA GLU A 334 1.95 13.18 8.56
C GLU A 334 0.72 13.25 7.63
N THR A 335 0.74 12.51 6.51
CA THR A 335 -0.44 12.33 5.65
C THR A 335 -1.56 11.51 6.30
N GLY A 336 -1.25 10.69 7.33
CA GLY A 336 -2.14 9.65 7.88
C GLY A 336 -2.04 8.29 7.18
N LEU A 337 -1.39 8.21 6.01
CA LEU A 337 -1.28 6.98 5.21
C LEU A 337 -0.41 5.90 5.88
N LEU A 338 0.60 6.29 6.65
CA LEU A 338 1.53 5.40 7.35
C LEU A 338 1.43 5.60 8.87
N PHE A 339 1.61 4.52 9.64
CA PHE A 339 1.64 4.60 11.10
C PHE A 339 3.07 4.80 11.60
N ASP A 340 3.27 5.82 12.45
CA ASP A 340 4.46 6.01 13.30
C ASP A 340 4.02 5.97 14.80
N PRO A 341 4.49 4.98 15.59
CA PRO A 341 4.13 4.82 17.00
C PRO A 341 4.73 5.87 17.94
N ALA A 342 5.69 6.68 17.48
CA ALA A 342 6.21 7.82 18.24
C ALA A 342 5.38 9.11 18.00
N ALA A 343 4.60 9.16 16.90
CA ALA A 343 3.77 10.31 16.55
C ALA A 343 2.27 10.11 16.83
N SER A 344 1.77 8.87 16.86
CA SER A 344 0.35 8.56 17.01
C SER A 344 0.08 7.41 17.99
N ALA A 345 -0.99 7.54 18.79
CA ALA A 345 -1.58 6.43 19.54
C ALA A 345 -2.54 5.57 18.68
N HIS A 346 -3.05 6.13 17.58
CA HIS A 346 -3.95 5.46 16.63
C HIS A 346 -3.14 4.71 15.58
N HIS A 347 -3.24 3.38 15.59
CA HIS A 347 -2.43 2.48 14.76
C HIS A 347 -3.12 1.96 13.49
N HIS A 348 -4.27 2.54 13.15
CA HIS A 348 -5.01 2.30 11.91
C HIS A 348 -4.76 3.44 10.93
N ALA A 349 -3.60 3.39 10.25
CA ALA A 349 -3.26 4.31 9.16
C ALA A 349 -4.01 3.93 7.86
N GLY A 350 -4.04 4.82 6.87
CA GLY A 350 -4.74 4.57 5.60
C GLY A 350 -4.24 3.33 4.85
N LEU A 351 -2.94 3.05 4.89
CA LEU A 351 -2.33 1.87 4.24
C LEU A 351 -1.98 0.80 5.29
N GLU A 352 -2.99 0.27 5.99
CA GLU A 352 -2.80 -0.77 7.03
C GLU A 352 -2.02 -1.99 6.49
N ASN A 353 -0.82 -2.24 7.04
CA ASN A 353 0.00 -3.40 6.69
C ASN A 353 -0.48 -4.71 7.34
N LEU A 354 -1.26 -4.63 8.43
CA LEU A 354 -1.68 -5.77 9.24
C LEU A 354 -3.20 -5.87 9.40
N ALA A 355 -3.73 -7.08 9.24
CA ALA A 355 -5.11 -7.45 9.58
C ALA A 355 -5.35 -7.45 11.12
N ARG A 356 -5.39 -6.26 11.72
CA ARG A 356 -5.62 -6.02 13.16
C ARG A 356 -7.09 -6.24 13.52
N TRP A 357 -7.36 -7.06 14.53
CA TRP A 357 -8.73 -7.41 14.95
C TRP A 357 -9.51 -6.30 15.66
N CYS A 358 -8.84 -5.26 16.15
CA CYS A 358 -9.50 -4.12 16.77
C CYS A 358 -10.24 -3.28 15.72
N GLU A 359 -11.49 -2.92 16.03
CA GLU A 359 -12.10 -1.71 15.47
C GLU A 359 -11.64 -0.51 16.33
N PRO A 360 -11.19 0.61 15.73
CA PRO A 360 -10.97 1.85 16.47
C PRO A 360 -12.30 2.45 16.96
N ASP A 361 -13.34 2.35 16.13
CA ASP A 361 -14.61 3.06 16.31
C ASP A 361 -15.72 2.19 16.91
N GLY A 362 -16.82 2.83 17.31
CA GLY A 362 -18.01 2.19 17.89
C GLY A 362 -18.21 2.41 19.39
N PRO A 363 -19.45 2.24 19.89
CA PRO A 363 -19.99 2.81 21.15
C PRO A 363 -19.09 2.64 22.37
N ALA A 364 -19.05 3.58 23.31
CA ALA A 364 -18.29 3.38 24.56
C ALA A 364 -18.89 2.27 25.46
N THR A 365 -20.10 1.81 25.16
CA THR A 365 -20.86 0.81 25.93
C THR A 365 -21.21 -0.45 25.13
N CYS A 366 -21.71 -1.47 25.83
CA CYS A 366 -22.32 -2.66 25.23
C CYS A 366 -23.35 -3.30 26.18
N TRP A 367 -24.33 -4.02 25.63
CA TRP A 367 -25.31 -4.77 26.43
C TRP A 367 -24.73 -6.09 26.92
N ARG A 368 -25.09 -6.49 28.14
CA ARG A 368 -24.67 -7.75 28.77
C ARG A 368 -25.88 -8.52 29.28
N PRO A 369 -26.15 -9.72 28.72
CA PRO A 369 -27.12 -10.65 29.27
C PRO A 369 -26.81 -11.02 30.72
N GLN A 370 -27.83 -11.00 31.55
CA GLN A 370 -27.83 -11.48 32.92
C GLN A 370 -28.43 -12.91 32.99
N PRO A 371 -28.22 -13.68 34.08
CA PRO A 371 -28.67 -15.08 34.15
C PRO A 371 -30.20 -15.29 34.11
N ASP A 372 -30.97 -14.24 34.40
CA ASP A 372 -32.43 -14.16 34.34
C ASP A 372 -32.97 -13.74 32.95
N SER A 373 -32.09 -13.59 31.96
CA SER A 373 -32.35 -13.03 30.62
C SER A 373 -32.55 -11.51 30.55
N ALA A 374 -32.39 -10.77 31.64
CA ALA A 374 -32.35 -9.30 31.59
C ALA A 374 -31.10 -8.80 30.85
N LEU A 375 -31.13 -7.55 30.39
CA LEU A 375 -29.98 -6.87 29.78
C LEU A 375 -29.50 -5.75 30.69
N ARG A 376 -28.18 -5.65 30.85
CA ARG A 376 -27.51 -4.54 31.54
C ARG A 376 -26.56 -3.85 30.57
N LEU A 377 -26.61 -2.52 30.47
CA LEU A 377 -25.57 -1.78 29.75
C LEU A 377 -24.32 -1.65 30.62
N GLU A 378 -23.14 -1.97 30.07
CA GLU A 378 -21.84 -1.83 30.72
C GLU A 378 -20.86 -1.07 29.82
N ARG A 379 -20.01 -0.22 30.42
CA ARG A 379 -18.96 0.53 29.71
C ARG A 379 -17.82 -0.40 29.28
N ARG A 380 -17.41 -0.32 28.02
CA ARG A 380 -16.37 -1.15 27.42
C ARG A 380 -14.96 -0.68 27.83
N THR A 381 -14.02 -1.61 27.97
CA THR A 381 -12.63 -1.35 28.40
C THR A 381 -11.58 -1.90 27.42
N ARG A 382 -12.01 -2.25 26.20
CA ARG A 382 -11.26 -2.90 25.12
C ARG A 382 -11.83 -2.46 23.77
N SER A 383 -11.08 -2.54 22.67
CA SER A 383 -11.64 -2.36 21.32
C SER A 383 -12.61 -3.50 20.95
N LEU A 384 -13.56 -3.24 20.05
CA LEU A 384 -14.40 -4.29 19.47
C LEU A 384 -13.57 -5.20 18.55
N THR A 385 -14.03 -6.44 18.35
CA THR A 385 -13.51 -7.32 17.30
C THR A 385 -14.16 -6.99 15.95
N ARG A 386 -13.41 -6.41 15.01
CA ARG A 386 -13.85 -6.26 13.61
C ARG A 386 -13.63 -7.56 12.84
N THR A 387 -14.63 -7.99 12.06
CA THR A 387 -14.55 -9.18 11.18
C THR A 387 -14.53 -8.82 9.71
N GLU A 388 -14.73 -7.54 9.36
CA GLU A 388 -14.48 -7.02 8.02
C GLU A 388 -13.57 -5.80 8.09
N THR A 389 -12.93 -5.45 6.98
CA THR A 389 -12.12 -4.24 6.80
C THR A 389 -12.27 -3.71 5.39
N ARG A 390 -12.15 -2.39 5.26
CA ARG A 390 -12.11 -1.64 4.00
C ARG A 390 -10.75 -0.94 3.76
N THR A 391 -9.75 -1.25 4.56
CA THR A 391 -8.45 -0.56 4.65
C THR A 391 -7.27 -1.48 4.35
N VAL A 392 -7.36 -2.75 4.80
CA VAL A 392 -6.34 -3.76 4.55
C VAL A 392 -6.56 -4.42 3.19
N VAL A 393 -5.55 -4.34 2.32
CA VAL A 393 -5.42 -5.19 1.14
C VAL A 393 -4.50 -6.35 1.47
N GLY A 394 -4.88 -7.55 1.02
CA GLY A 394 -3.98 -8.70 0.93
C GLY A 394 -3.93 -9.29 -0.47
N ASP A 395 -3.13 -10.33 -0.62
CA ASP A 395 -2.97 -11.07 -1.88
C ASP A 395 -3.42 -12.53 -1.78
N THR A 396 -3.46 -13.23 -2.92
CA THR A 396 -3.80 -14.67 -2.99
C THR A 396 -2.79 -15.61 -2.32
N GLU A 397 -1.63 -15.11 -1.87
CA GLU A 397 -0.67 -15.86 -1.05
C GLU A 397 -0.92 -15.67 0.46
N GLY A 398 -1.89 -14.82 0.83
CA GLY A 398 -2.28 -14.54 2.22
C GLY A 398 -1.43 -13.48 2.91
N ARG A 399 -0.60 -12.73 2.16
CA ARG A 399 0.18 -11.61 2.69
C ARG A 399 -0.70 -10.34 2.74
N THR A 400 -0.39 -9.40 3.62
CA THR A 400 -1.12 -8.12 3.75
C THR A 400 -0.20 -6.92 3.66
N GLY A 401 -0.75 -5.77 3.24
CA GLY A 401 0.00 -4.52 3.11
C GLY A 401 0.89 -4.46 1.86
N TYR A 402 1.67 -3.39 1.77
CA TYR A 402 2.54 -3.12 0.61
C TYR A 402 3.96 -3.67 0.74
N GLY A 403 4.35 -4.24 1.88
CA GLY A 403 5.68 -4.84 2.09
C GLY A 403 6.07 -5.84 0.97
N PRO A 404 5.23 -6.85 0.66
CA PRO A 404 5.47 -7.79 -0.45
C PRO A 404 5.51 -7.15 -1.85
N HIS A 405 5.02 -5.91 -1.98
CA HIS A 405 4.87 -5.19 -3.23
C HIS A 405 5.66 -3.85 -3.22
N LEU A 406 6.67 -3.73 -2.36
CA LEU A 406 7.40 -2.49 -2.11
C LEU A 406 8.02 -1.90 -3.40
N THR A 407 8.50 -2.74 -4.33
CA THR A 407 9.01 -2.28 -5.63
C THR A 407 7.93 -1.60 -6.47
N ALA A 408 6.69 -2.07 -6.42
CA ALA A 408 5.55 -1.45 -7.11
C ALA A 408 5.10 -0.16 -6.40
N MET A 409 5.03 -0.17 -5.06
CA MET A 409 4.72 1.01 -4.24
C MET A 409 5.69 2.16 -4.52
N LEU A 410 7.00 1.92 -4.38
CA LEU A 410 8.00 2.96 -4.62
C LEU A 410 8.05 3.40 -6.09
N ARG A 411 7.78 2.49 -7.05
CA ARG A 411 7.66 2.87 -8.47
C ARG A 411 6.51 3.86 -8.69
N GLY A 412 5.35 3.59 -8.10
CA GLY A 412 4.19 4.46 -8.17
C GLY A 412 4.44 5.85 -7.61
N MET A 413 5.18 5.92 -6.50
CA MET A 413 5.62 7.18 -5.90
C MET A 413 6.54 7.96 -6.85
N PHE A 414 7.52 7.29 -7.47
CA PHE A 414 8.45 7.89 -8.42
C PHE A 414 7.76 8.37 -9.71
N ASP A 415 6.81 7.60 -10.26
CA ASP A 415 6.08 7.98 -11.48
C ASP A 415 5.18 9.20 -11.25
N ALA A 416 4.40 9.22 -10.17
CA ALA A 416 3.57 10.37 -9.83
C ALA A 416 4.41 11.61 -9.48
N TRP A 417 5.51 11.45 -8.75
CA TRP A 417 6.37 12.58 -8.39
C TRP A 417 7.11 13.17 -9.59
N THR A 418 7.68 12.33 -10.47
CA THR A 418 8.32 12.82 -11.70
C THR A 418 7.32 13.49 -12.63
N LEU A 419 6.07 13.02 -12.70
CA LEU A 419 4.96 13.68 -13.40
C LEU A 419 4.69 15.08 -12.83
N MET A 420 4.55 15.19 -11.50
CA MET A 420 4.31 16.47 -10.82
C MET A 420 5.49 17.44 -10.99
N CYS A 421 6.74 16.99 -10.88
CA CYS A 421 7.92 17.79 -11.18
C CYS A 421 7.93 18.29 -12.64
N ARG A 422 7.60 17.41 -13.60
CA ARG A 422 7.65 17.72 -15.04
C ARG A 422 6.62 18.76 -15.46
N HIS A 423 5.44 18.74 -14.83
CA HIS A 423 4.29 19.60 -15.15
C HIS A 423 4.00 20.66 -14.08
N ARG A 424 4.93 20.90 -13.14
CA ARG A 424 4.74 21.76 -11.94
C ARG A 424 4.09 23.12 -12.22
N ALA A 425 4.47 23.78 -13.33
CA ALA A 425 3.91 25.08 -13.71
C ALA A 425 2.43 24.99 -14.08
N ARG A 426 2.04 23.95 -14.82
CA ARG A 426 0.64 23.71 -15.20
C ARG A 426 -0.23 23.33 -14.00
N ILE A 427 0.36 22.68 -13.00
CA ILE A 427 -0.29 22.36 -11.72
C ILE A 427 -0.47 23.63 -10.88
N ALA A 428 0.54 24.50 -10.81
CA ALA A 428 0.44 25.79 -10.12
C ALA A 428 -0.60 26.71 -10.78
N GLU A 429 -0.57 26.88 -12.11
CA GLU A 429 -1.60 27.60 -12.89
C GLU A 429 -3.01 27.10 -12.55
N PHE A 430 -3.21 25.78 -12.57
CA PHE A 430 -4.49 25.16 -12.25
C PHE A 430 -4.92 25.42 -10.80
N LEU A 431 -3.99 25.42 -9.84
CA LEU A 431 -4.28 25.72 -8.44
C LEU A 431 -4.49 27.22 -8.17
N ASP A 432 -3.87 28.12 -8.92
CA ASP A 432 -4.19 29.55 -8.92
C ASP A 432 -5.59 29.81 -9.52
N GLU A 433 -5.97 29.12 -10.60
CA GLU A 433 -7.31 29.19 -11.20
C GLU A 433 -8.41 28.59 -10.31
N ARG A 434 -8.12 27.53 -9.53
CA ARG A 434 -9.14 26.68 -8.88
C ARG A 434 -9.15 26.65 -7.35
N ALA A 435 -8.10 27.08 -6.65
CA ALA A 435 -8.16 27.11 -5.18
C ALA A 435 -9.12 28.20 -4.66
N ALA A 436 -9.32 29.28 -5.42
CA ALA A 436 -10.24 30.36 -5.08
C ALA A 436 -11.68 29.84 -4.92
N GLY A 437 -12.25 30.02 -3.71
CA GLY A 437 -13.60 29.56 -3.37
C GLY A 437 -13.68 28.13 -2.82
N HIS A 438 -12.57 27.38 -2.74
CA HIS A 438 -12.48 26.14 -1.96
C HIS A 438 -12.01 26.44 -0.53
N LEU A 439 -12.39 25.58 0.42
CA LEU A 439 -12.07 25.71 1.85
C LEU A 439 -11.30 24.48 2.37
N VAL A 440 -10.35 24.76 3.25
CA VAL A 440 -9.43 23.81 3.92
C VAL A 440 -9.78 23.77 5.41
N ARG A 441 -10.00 22.59 6.01
CA ARG A 441 -10.05 22.43 7.48
C ARG A 441 -8.67 22.68 8.08
N VAL A 442 -8.62 23.50 9.12
CA VAL A 442 -7.41 23.79 9.87
C VAL A 442 -7.58 23.22 11.28
N ILE A 443 -6.89 22.10 11.54
CA ILE A 443 -6.85 21.50 12.88
C ILE A 443 -6.13 22.48 13.81
N ALA A 444 -6.85 23.07 14.77
CA ALA A 444 -6.33 24.08 15.68
C ALA A 444 -5.50 23.47 16.83
N ARG A 445 -5.95 22.30 17.32
CA ARG A 445 -5.25 21.35 18.18
C ARG A 445 -5.75 19.93 17.85
N PRO A 446 -5.02 18.85 18.15
CA PRO A 446 -5.48 17.48 17.95
C PRO A 446 -6.82 17.20 18.65
N THR A 447 -7.75 16.52 17.97
CA THR A 447 -9.10 16.23 18.49
C THR A 447 -9.08 15.58 19.88
N ALA A 448 -8.14 14.65 20.10
CA ALA A 448 -7.99 13.91 21.36
C ALA A 448 -7.64 14.78 22.58
N GLU A 449 -7.27 16.06 22.40
CA GLU A 449 -6.98 16.98 23.51
C GLU A 449 -8.24 17.69 24.05
N TYR A 450 -9.29 17.89 23.23
CA TYR A 450 -10.50 18.60 23.65
C TYR A 450 -11.18 17.99 24.90
N PRO A 451 -11.28 16.64 25.07
CA PRO A 451 -11.84 16.03 26.28
C PRO A 451 -11.03 16.28 27.57
N HIS A 452 -9.83 16.87 27.47
CA HIS A 452 -8.87 16.99 28.59
C HIS A 452 -8.42 18.43 28.86
N GLY A 453 -8.89 19.42 28.10
CA GLY A 453 -8.52 20.83 28.26
C GLY A 453 -7.16 21.22 27.66
N GLY A 454 -6.21 20.29 27.65
CA GLY A 454 -4.81 20.53 27.25
C GLY A 454 -4.04 21.38 28.26
N GLU A 455 -2.77 21.69 27.96
CA GLU A 455 -1.99 22.67 28.74
C GLU A 455 -2.30 24.12 28.34
N VAL A 456 -2.80 24.33 27.11
CA VAL A 456 -3.18 25.63 26.57
C VAL A 456 -4.69 25.81 26.71
N PRO A 457 -5.19 26.87 27.37
CA PRO A 457 -6.63 27.14 27.50
C PRO A 457 -7.37 27.13 26.16
N PHE A 458 -8.67 26.86 26.20
CA PHE A 458 -9.54 27.03 25.03
C PHE A 458 -9.75 28.51 24.71
N THR A 459 -9.81 28.82 23.42
CA THR A 459 -10.21 30.13 22.90
C THR A 459 -11.71 30.39 23.06
N GLU A 460 -12.17 31.61 22.80
CA GLU A 460 -13.61 31.91 22.79
C GLU A 460 -14.33 31.14 21.67
N ASP A 461 -13.76 31.05 20.47
CA ASP A 461 -14.32 30.23 19.38
C ASP A 461 -14.31 28.72 19.69
N GLU A 462 -13.31 28.20 20.41
CA GLU A 462 -13.31 26.79 20.84
C GLU A 462 -14.38 26.54 21.92
N LEU A 463 -14.50 27.42 22.92
CA LEU A 463 -15.53 27.33 23.96
C LEU A 463 -16.95 27.48 23.39
N GLU A 464 -17.16 28.41 22.44
CA GLU A 464 -18.44 28.61 21.76
C GLU A 464 -18.89 27.36 20.97
N GLN A 465 -17.95 26.57 20.43
CA GLN A 465 -18.24 25.33 19.70
C GLN A 465 -18.40 24.13 20.64
N LEU A 466 -17.53 23.97 21.64
CA LEU A 466 -17.63 22.91 22.66
C LEU A 466 -18.94 23.02 23.45
N ALA A 467 -19.41 24.23 23.74
CA ALA A 467 -20.71 24.48 24.40
C ALA A 467 -21.93 24.00 23.57
N ARG A 468 -21.76 23.72 22.27
CA ARG A 468 -22.78 23.17 21.37
C ARG A 468 -22.68 21.65 21.23
N GLY A 469 -21.69 21.00 21.84
CA GLY A 469 -21.43 19.56 21.66
C GLY A 469 -20.79 19.21 20.32
N ASP A 470 -20.20 20.19 19.61
CA ASP A 470 -19.38 19.94 18.41
C ASP A 470 -17.89 19.93 18.78
N ALA A 471 -17.10 19.17 18.02
CA ALA A 471 -15.65 19.35 17.99
C ALA A 471 -15.32 20.65 17.22
N PRO A 472 -14.49 21.58 17.77
CA PRO A 472 -14.23 22.87 17.14
C PRO A 472 -13.68 22.77 15.70
N TYR A 473 -14.40 23.40 14.77
CA TYR A 473 -14.24 23.24 13.33
C TYR A 473 -13.80 24.56 12.68
N PHE A 474 -12.48 24.70 12.50
CA PHE A 474 -11.87 25.87 11.88
C PHE A 474 -11.45 25.60 10.44
N PHE A 475 -11.44 26.65 9.61
CA PHE A 475 -11.11 26.54 8.19
C PHE A 475 -10.52 27.83 7.63
N ARG A 476 -9.92 27.74 6.44
CA ARG A 476 -9.38 28.85 5.64
C ARG A 476 -9.77 28.67 4.18
N ALA A 477 -9.69 29.75 3.39
CA ALA A 477 -9.79 29.60 1.94
C ALA A 477 -8.50 28.94 1.40
N ALA A 478 -8.62 28.11 0.37
CA ALA A 478 -7.50 27.29 -0.12
C ALA A 478 -6.40 28.11 -0.82
N ASP A 479 -6.71 29.35 -1.21
CA ASP A 479 -5.79 30.39 -1.70
C ASP A 479 -5.19 31.25 -0.57
N GLY A 480 -5.82 31.32 0.62
CA GLY A 480 -5.25 31.93 1.82
C GLY A 480 -6.27 32.55 2.80
N GLY A 481 -6.00 33.79 3.21
CA GLY A 481 -6.87 34.54 4.14
C GLY A 481 -6.72 34.18 5.63
N PRO A 482 -7.55 34.78 6.51
CA PRO A 482 -7.54 34.55 7.96
C PRO A 482 -8.15 33.20 8.35
N LEU A 483 -7.85 32.70 9.56
CA LEU A 483 -8.56 31.56 10.14
C LEU A 483 -10.03 31.94 10.39
N LEU A 484 -10.96 31.06 10.02
CA LEU A 484 -12.40 31.26 10.14
C LEU A 484 -13.04 30.23 11.09
N ALA A 485 -14.01 30.70 11.88
CA ALA A 485 -14.88 29.88 12.72
C ALA A 485 -16.35 29.99 12.27
N LEU A 486 -17.16 28.95 12.56
CA LEU A 486 -18.59 28.91 12.22
C LEU A 486 -19.46 29.57 13.29
N ARG A 487 -20.09 30.70 12.94
CA ARG A 487 -20.92 31.47 13.87
C ARG A 487 -22.21 30.76 14.26
N THR A 488 -22.89 30.08 13.34
CA THR A 488 -24.22 29.49 13.62
C THR A 488 -24.52 28.29 12.71
N PRO A 489 -24.50 27.07 13.26
CA PRO A 489 -24.95 25.87 12.55
C PRO A 489 -26.15 25.16 13.25
N PRO A 490 -26.90 24.28 12.55
CA PRO A 490 -26.84 23.99 11.11
C PRO A 490 -27.33 25.19 10.27
N GLY A 491 -26.53 25.60 9.28
CA GLY A 491 -26.67 26.90 8.62
C GLY A 491 -27.19 26.85 7.18
N ARG A 492 -28.17 27.72 6.87
CA ARG A 492 -28.58 28.10 5.49
C ARG A 492 -27.65 29.12 4.83
N GLU A 493 -26.58 29.52 5.50
CA GLU A 493 -25.55 30.44 5.01
C GLU A 493 -24.22 30.08 5.68
N LEU A 494 -23.10 30.21 4.96
CA LEU A 494 -21.77 30.03 5.55
C LEU A 494 -21.38 31.28 6.35
N ARG A 495 -21.92 31.40 7.57
CA ARG A 495 -21.70 32.55 8.45
C ARG A 495 -20.38 32.40 9.22
N THR A 496 -19.35 33.12 8.77
CA THR A 496 -18.00 33.04 9.32
C THR A 496 -17.65 34.25 10.19
N ARG A 497 -16.66 34.10 11.07
CA ARG A 497 -15.88 35.22 11.63
C ARG A 497 -14.38 34.87 11.61
N PRO A 498 -13.47 35.86 11.54
CA PRO A 498 -12.08 35.65 11.91
C PRO A 498 -12.00 35.07 13.32
N ALA A 499 -11.26 33.97 13.48
CA ALA A 499 -11.18 33.22 14.74
C ALA A 499 -10.12 33.75 15.70
N ASP A 500 -10.33 33.63 17.01
CA ASP A 500 -9.40 34.09 18.06
C ASP A 500 -8.20 33.16 18.31
N ALA A 501 -7.47 32.84 17.23
CA ALA A 501 -6.43 31.81 17.20
C ALA A 501 -5.19 32.11 18.08
N PRO A 502 -4.68 31.14 18.87
CA PRO A 502 -3.44 31.29 19.63
C PRO A 502 -2.22 30.94 18.77
N GLY A 503 -1.33 31.91 18.59
CA GLY A 503 0.06 31.68 18.13
C GLY A 503 0.26 31.55 16.59
N PRO A 504 1.27 32.25 16.02
CA PRO A 504 1.54 32.27 14.59
C PRO A 504 2.50 31.15 14.15
N ALA A 505 2.04 29.89 14.22
CA ALA A 505 2.60 28.83 13.38
C ALA A 505 2.01 28.95 11.96
N GLU A 506 2.75 28.51 10.93
CA GLU A 506 2.32 28.58 9.52
C GLU A 506 1.28 27.49 9.22
N ARG A 507 0.05 27.68 9.72
CA ARG A 507 -1.09 26.77 9.54
C ARG A 507 -1.48 26.67 8.05
N PRO A 508 -1.99 25.52 7.55
CA PRO A 508 -2.43 25.38 6.16
C PRO A 508 -3.51 26.40 5.78
N PRO A 509 -3.65 26.77 4.49
CA PRO A 509 -2.80 26.34 3.38
C PRO A 509 -1.43 27.03 3.36
N SER A 510 -0.40 26.29 2.99
CA SER A 510 0.95 26.77 2.67
C SER A 510 1.03 27.19 1.20
N ALA A 511 1.40 28.44 0.95
CA ALA A 511 1.64 28.95 -0.40
C ALA A 511 2.79 28.19 -1.10
N ALA A 512 3.82 27.78 -0.35
CA ALA A 512 4.95 27.03 -0.90
C ALA A 512 4.55 25.62 -1.41
N VAL A 513 3.53 25.00 -0.80
CA VAL A 513 2.96 23.74 -1.27
C VAL A 513 2.06 23.97 -2.49
N ARG A 514 1.16 24.96 -2.41
CA ARG A 514 0.21 25.31 -3.48
C ARG A 514 0.89 25.71 -4.79
N GLU A 515 1.99 26.45 -4.71
CA GLU A 515 2.84 26.84 -5.85
C GLU A 515 3.83 25.74 -6.28
N GLY A 516 3.84 24.58 -5.63
CA GLY A 516 4.73 23.46 -5.97
C GLY A 516 6.22 23.74 -5.73
N ARG A 517 6.59 24.65 -4.83
CA ARG A 517 8.01 25.04 -4.58
C ARG A 517 8.90 23.89 -4.11
N LYS A 518 8.30 22.82 -3.57
CA LYS A 518 8.98 21.56 -3.16
C LYS A 518 9.00 20.47 -4.25
N LEU A 519 8.42 20.70 -5.43
CA LEU A 519 8.37 19.73 -6.53
C LEU A 519 9.69 19.69 -7.32
N ASP A 520 10.74 19.24 -6.65
CA ASP A 520 12.02 18.83 -7.25
C ASP A 520 12.28 17.32 -7.00
N LEU A 521 13.28 16.75 -7.67
CA LEU A 521 13.56 15.31 -7.55
C LEU A 521 14.03 14.90 -6.15
N ALA A 522 14.65 15.78 -5.36
CA ALA A 522 15.17 15.43 -4.03
C ALA A 522 14.05 15.31 -2.99
N GLY A 523 13.00 16.13 -3.10
CA GLY A 523 11.84 16.12 -2.18
C GLY A 523 11.17 14.74 -2.01
N LEU A 524 11.14 13.92 -3.07
CA LEU A 524 10.63 12.54 -3.04
C LEU A 524 11.37 11.64 -2.04
N GLY A 525 12.67 11.86 -1.83
CA GLY A 525 13.53 10.92 -1.12
C GLY A 525 13.10 10.67 0.33
N ILE A 526 12.57 11.70 1.01
CA ILE A 526 12.09 11.58 2.39
C ILE A 526 10.88 10.64 2.44
N ALA A 527 9.95 10.80 1.50
CA ALA A 527 8.77 9.95 1.39
C ALA A 527 9.14 8.49 1.05
N LEU A 528 10.13 8.26 0.17
CA LEU A 528 10.62 6.91 -0.13
C LEU A 528 11.23 6.24 1.11
N ARG A 529 12.08 6.95 1.87
CA ARG A 529 12.65 6.43 3.13
C ARG A 529 11.53 6.07 4.12
N ASP A 530 10.59 6.97 4.34
CA ASP A 530 9.51 6.78 5.31
C ASP A 530 8.59 5.60 4.92
N ALA A 531 8.32 5.43 3.61
CA ALA A 531 7.59 4.28 3.09
C ALA A 531 8.35 2.96 3.28
N VAL A 532 9.69 2.97 3.21
CA VAL A 532 10.52 1.80 3.53
C VAL A 532 10.55 1.52 5.04
N GLU A 533 10.76 2.56 5.87
CA GLU A 533 10.85 2.47 7.34
C GLU A 533 9.61 1.79 7.93
N HIS A 534 8.41 2.15 7.45
CA HIS A 534 7.14 1.62 7.93
C HIS A 534 6.96 0.09 7.73
N VAL A 535 7.47 -0.48 6.63
CA VAL A 535 7.33 -1.93 6.32
C VAL A 535 8.63 -2.73 6.48
N HIS A 536 9.74 -2.13 6.90
CA HIS A 536 11.04 -2.83 6.98
C HIS A 536 10.98 -4.11 7.84
N ALA A 537 10.13 -4.15 8.87
CA ALA A 537 9.95 -5.34 9.71
C ALA A 537 9.26 -6.52 8.99
N ASP A 538 8.58 -6.24 7.87
CA ASP A 538 7.79 -7.19 7.07
C ASP A 538 8.55 -7.69 5.82
N LEU A 539 9.85 -7.38 5.69
CA LEU A 539 10.67 -7.69 4.49
C LEU A 539 11.60 -8.89 4.72
N ASP A 540 11.41 -9.97 3.96
CA ASP A 540 12.28 -11.16 3.97
C ASP A 540 13.68 -10.95 3.35
N ALA A 541 13.90 -9.85 2.61
CA ALA A 541 15.10 -9.65 1.82
C ALA A 541 15.65 -8.21 1.90
N ALA A 542 16.96 -8.11 2.14
CA ALA A 542 17.71 -6.85 2.19
C ALA A 542 18.06 -6.25 0.81
N GLU A 543 17.93 -7.03 -0.28
CA GLU A 543 18.03 -6.52 -1.66
C GLU A 543 16.83 -7.00 -2.48
N LEU A 544 16.11 -6.05 -3.08
CA LEU A 544 14.93 -6.28 -3.92
C LEU A 544 15.23 -5.72 -5.31
N HIS A 545 14.97 -6.49 -6.37
CA HIS A 545 15.18 -6.09 -7.76
C HIS A 545 13.98 -6.51 -8.61
N ASP A 546 13.26 -5.52 -9.11
CA ASP A 546 12.19 -5.68 -10.10
C ASP A 546 12.67 -5.08 -11.43
N PRO A 547 13.25 -5.89 -12.34
CA PRO A 547 13.73 -5.40 -13.63
C PRO A 547 12.57 -4.94 -14.54
N GLY A 548 11.36 -5.50 -14.38
CA GLY A 548 10.19 -5.13 -15.18
C GLY A 548 9.67 -3.73 -14.86
N ARG A 549 9.84 -3.25 -13.63
CA ARG A 549 9.59 -1.86 -13.22
C ARG A 549 10.86 -0.98 -13.25
N GLY A 550 12.02 -1.58 -13.48
CA GLY A 550 13.30 -0.89 -13.38
C GLY A 550 13.61 -0.38 -11.97
N VAL A 551 13.22 -1.12 -10.92
CA VAL A 551 13.42 -0.74 -9.52
C VAL A 551 14.44 -1.64 -8.84
N ARG A 552 15.38 -1.05 -8.09
CA ARG A 552 16.26 -1.77 -7.15
C ARG A 552 16.28 -1.08 -5.81
N ILE A 553 16.13 -1.86 -4.74
CA ILE A 553 16.16 -1.40 -3.34
C ILE A 553 17.24 -2.22 -2.63
N ARG A 554 18.11 -1.57 -1.86
CA ARG A 554 19.07 -2.21 -0.95
C ARG A 554 18.98 -1.59 0.43
N LEU A 555 18.77 -2.42 1.44
CA LEU A 555 18.58 -2.00 2.82
C LEU A 555 19.71 -2.56 3.68
N ARG A 556 20.16 -1.76 4.63
CA ARG A 556 21.12 -2.13 5.69
C ARG A 556 20.47 -2.09 7.07
N GLY A 557 19.38 -1.34 7.19
CA GLY A 557 18.46 -1.30 8.32
C GLY A 557 17.26 -0.40 7.99
N PRO A 558 16.32 -0.19 8.93
CA PRO A 558 15.10 0.59 8.70
C PRO A 558 15.35 2.05 8.31
N ARG A 559 16.57 2.57 8.57
CA ARG A 559 16.97 3.96 8.31
C ARG A 559 18.25 4.10 7.47
N GLU A 560 18.76 3.00 6.90
CA GLU A 560 19.92 3.05 6.00
C GLU A 560 19.68 2.18 4.76
N GLY A 561 19.77 2.79 3.57
CA GLY A 561 19.56 2.09 2.31
C GLY A 561 19.67 2.95 1.06
N GLU A 562 19.44 2.34 -0.09
CA GLU A 562 19.24 3.00 -1.38
C GLU A 562 18.01 2.43 -2.12
N ALA A 563 17.29 3.29 -2.83
CA ALA A 563 16.30 2.92 -3.83
C ALA A 563 16.63 3.62 -5.16
N SER A 564 16.60 2.86 -6.26
CA SER A 564 16.94 3.37 -7.59
C SER A 564 15.91 2.98 -8.63
N PHE A 565 15.68 3.90 -9.56
CA PHE A 565 14.62 3.87 -10.56
C PHE A 565 15.21 4.13 -11.94
N ASP A 566 14.97 3.21 -12.88
CA ASP A 566 15.30 3.40 -14.28
C ASP A 566 14.27 4.32 -14.94
N TRP A 567 14.78 5.30 -15.70
CA TRP A 567 14.01 6.29 -16.47
C TRP A 567 14.44 6.22 -17.95
N PRO A 568 13.88 5.28 -18.73
CA PRO A 568 14.32 4.99 -20.09
C PRO A 568 14.24 6.20 -21.03
N GLU A 569 13.17 6.99 -20.94
CA GLU A 569 12.87 8.14 -21.80
C GLU A 569 13.91 9.27 -21.68
N GLN A 570 14.59 9.36 -20.53
CA GLN A 570 15.68 10.31 -20.30
C GLN A 570 17.06 9.70 -20.45
N ASN A 571 17.13 8.37 -20.68
CA ASN A 571 18.34 7.56 -20.57
C ASN A 571 19.09 7.87 -19.26
N ARG A 572 18.44 7.61 -18.11
CA ARG A 572 19.00 7.79 -16.75
C ARG A 572 18.57 6.72 -15.76
N ARG A 573 19.33 6.58 -14.68
CA ARG A 573 18.88 5.97 -13.42
C ARG A 573 18.93 7.01 -12.31
N ILE A 574 17.83 7.17 -11.60
CA ILE A 574 17.73 8.06 -10.44
C ILE A 574 17.92 7.20 -9.19
N THR A 575 18.96 7.47 -8.40
CA THR A 575 19.27 6.75 -7.16
C THR A 575 19.12 7.67 -5.97
N TYR A 576 18.26 7.29 -5.03
CA TYR A 576 18.12 7.88 -3.71
C TYR A 576 18.88 7.00 -2.73
N SER A 577 19.77 7.56 -1.93
CA SER A 577 20.40 6.86 -0.80
C SER A 577 20.33 7.67 0.47
N TRP A 578 20.09 6.99 1.59
CA TRP A 578 19.83 7.62 2.89
C TRP A 578 20.55 6.89 4.02
N ASP A 579 20.93 7.68 5.02
CA ASP A 579 21.27 7.25 6.37
C ASP A 579 20.36 7.99 7.37
N GLU A 580 20.55 7.81 8.68
CA GLU A 580 19.71 8.44 9.71
C GLU A 580 19.71 9.99 9.63
N THR A 581 20.74 10.59 9.04
CA THR A 581 20.99 12.04 9.05
C THR A 581 20.86 12.70 7.68
N THR A 582 21.23 11.98 6.62
CA THR A 582 21.50 12.56 5.30
C THR A 582 20.79 11.76 4.21
N LEU A 583 20.09 12.47 3.33
CA LEU A 583 19.59 11.94 2.08
C LEU A 583 20.40 12.49 0.90
N ARG A 584 20.72 11.62 -0.07
CA ARG A 584 21.56 11.94 -1.23
C ARG A 584 20.83 11.48 -2.50
N LEU A 585 20.80 12.35 -3.50
CA LEU A 585 20.27 12.08 -4.83
C LEU A 585 21.43 11.95 -5.81
N ARG A 586 21.43 10.90 -6.63
CA ARG A 586 22.38 10.66 -7.72
C ARG A 586 21.63 10.38 -9.02
N ILE A 587 22.09 11.00 -10.10
CA ILE A 587 21.51 10.87 -11.44
C ILE A 587 22.59 10.30 -12.36
N ASP A 588 22.59 8.98 -12.49
CA ASP A 588 23.52 8.25 -13.34
C ASP A 588 22.96 8.16 -14.78
N PRO A 589 23.76 7.86 -15.82
CA PRO A 589 23.23 7.06 -16.93
C PRO A 589 22.58 5.79 -16.36
N PRO A 590 21.59 5.16 -17.03
CA PRO A 590 21.05 3.91 -16.55
C PRO A 590 22.16 2.90 -16.79
N ALA A 591 22.94 2.59 -15.74
CA ALA A 591 24.04 1.66 -15.88
C ALA A 591 23.43 0.39 -16.47
N GLU A 592 23.98 -0.02 -17.63
CA GLU A 592 23.45 -1.04 -18.51
C GLU A 592 22.88 -2.19 -17.68
N PRO A 593 21.73 -2.77 -18.06
CA PRO A 593 21.20 -3.91 -17.32
C PRO A 593 22.34 -4.91 -17.13
N ARG A 594 22.65 -5.23 -15.87
CA ARG A 594 23.74 -6.15 -15.49
C ARG A 594 23.15 -7.51 -15.05
N PRO A 595 22.47 -8.28 -15.93
CA PRO A 595 22.33 -9.71 -15.67
C PRO A 595 23.76 -10.32 -15.59
N ALA A 596 24.66 -9.79 -16.41
CA ALA A 596 26.10 -9.98 -16.40
C ALA A 596 26.72 -10.15 -15.00
N ALA A 597 26.52 -9.22 -14.07
CA ALA A 597 27.23 -9.24 -12.79
C ALA A 597 26.79 -10.41 -11.90
N GLY A 598 25.48 -10.55 -11.66
CA GLY A 598 24.95 -11.63 -10.82
C GLY A 598 25.21 -13.02 -11.41
N ILE A 599 25.06 -13.16 -12.74
CA ILE A 599 25.31 -14.42 -13.44
C ILE A 599 26.81 -14.74 -13.45
N ARG A 600 27.68 -13.77 -13.77
CA ARG A 600 29.15 -13.92 -13.71
C ARG A 600 29.61 -14.32 -12.30
N GLU A 601 29.16 -13.62 -11.27
CA GLU A 601 29.56 -13.90 -9.90
C GLU A 601 29.09 -15.28 -9.43
N ARG A 602 27.88 -15.70 -9.83
CA ARG A 602 27.36 -17.04 -9.53
C ARG A 602 28.10 -18.14 -10.30
N LEU A 603 28.39 -17.95 -11.59
CA LEU A 603 29.21 -18.87 -12.40
C LEU A 603 30.64 -19.00 -11.85
N LEU A 604 31.29 -17.89 -11.52
CA LEU A 604 32.64 -17.92 -10.93
C LEU A 604 32.64 -18.49 -9.50
N ARG A 605 31.55 -18.34 -8.74
CA ARG A 605 31.38 -19.01 -7.43
C ARG A 605 31.22 -20.52 -7.63
N LEU A 606 30.35 -20.95 -8.53
CA LEU A 606 30.15 -22.37 -8.88
C LEU A 606 31.47 -23.01 -9.35
N ALA A 607 32.22 -22.35 -10.24
CA ALA A 607 33.53 -22.84 -10.70
C ALA A 607 34.56 -22.96 -9.57
N ARG A 608 34.63 -22.00 -8.65
CA ARG A 608 35.53 -22.09 -7.47
C ARG A 608 35.13 -23.24 -6.55
N THR A 609 33.84 -23.47 -6.32
CA THR A 609 33.36 -24.58 -5.48
C THR A 609 33.53 -25.94 -6.17
N ASP A 610 33.31 -26.02 -7.49
CA ASP A 610 33.57 -27.23 -8.29
C ASP A 610 35.06 -27.57 -8.25
N ALA A 611 35.94 -26.62 -8.55
CA ALA A 611 37.39 -26.83 -8.49
C ALA A 611 37.89 -27.25 -7.09
N ALA A 612 37.34 -26.67 -6.02
CA ALA A 612 37.70 -27.00 -4.64
C ALA A 612 37.30 -28.43 -4.22
N LEU A 613 36.26 -29.01 -4.85
CA LEU A 613 35.83 -30.38 -4.61
C LEU A 613 36.45 -31.37 -5.62
N ARG A 614 36.59 -30.96 -6.88
CA ARG A 614 37.03 -31.80 -8.01
C ARG A 614 38.54 -32.02 -8.02
N THR A 615 39.33 -31.04 -7.57
CA THR A 615 40.80 -31.18 -7.45
C THR A 615 41.18 -32.31 -6.47
N PRO A 616 40.71 -32.35 -5.21
CA PRO A 616 41.03 -33.46 -4.31
C PRO A 616 40.39 -34.78 -4.75
N TRP A 617 39.18 -34.76 -5.34
CA TRP A 617 38.54 -35.98 -5.87
C TRP A 617 39.36 -36.63 -7.01
N ALA A 618 39.86 -35.83 -7.95
CA ALA A 618 40.73 -36.31 -9.03
C ALA A 618 42.11 -36.75 -8.51
N ALA A 619 42.68 -36.05 -7.53
CA ALA A 619 43.93 -36.46 -6.88
C ALA A 619 43.78 -37.79 -6.10
N GLY A 620 42.60 -38.02 -5.50
CA GLY A 620 42.20 -39.31 -4.92
C GLY A 620 41.76 -40.36 -5.94
N GLY A 621 42.16 -40.24 -7.21
CA GLY A 621 41.90 -41.21 -8.26
C GLY A 621 40.42 -41.43 -8.58
N PHE A 622 39.55 -40.46 -8.28
CA PHE A 622 38.09 -40.53 -8.44
C PHE A 622 37.40 -41.55 -7.51
N THR A 623 38.04 -41.94 -6.40
CA THR A 623 37.53 -42.99 -5.48
C THR A 623 36.70 -42.49 -4.29
N ASP A 624 36.73 -41.19 -4.00
CA ASP A 624 35.97 -40.60 -2.88
C ASP A 624 34.51 -40.34 -3.28
N THR A 625 33.62 -41.20 -2.80
CA THR A 625 32.17 -41.15 -3.06
C THR A 625 31.46 -40.01 -2.33
N GLU A 626 32.03 -39.44 -1.26
CA GLU A 626 31.44 -38.30 -0.57
C GLU A 626 31.71 -37.00 -1.32
N LEU A 627 32.92 -36.85 -1.88
CA LEU A 627 33.26 -35.77 -2.82
C LEU A 627 32.48 -35.89 -4.12
N GLU A 628 32.34 -37.10 -4.68
CA GLU A 628 31.50 -37.35 -5.86
C GLU A 628 30.05 -36.89 -5.64
N ALA A 629 29.42 -37.31 -4.54
CA ALA A 629 28.06 -36.91 -4.21
C ALA A 629 27.93 -35.40 -3.90
N LYS A 630 28.98 -34.74 -3.39
CA LYS A 630 29.03 -33.27 -3.25
C LYS A 630 29.09 -32.58 -4.61
N LEU A 631 29.89 -33.09 -5.54
CA LEU A 631 30.01 -32.58 -6.92
C LEU A 631 28.71 -32.76 -7.72
N GLU A 632 28.03 -33.90 -7.58
CA GLU A 632 26.76 -34.15 -8.26
C GLU A 632 25.66 -33.18 -7.77
N ARG A 633 25.56 -32.96 -6.46
CA ARG A 633 24.61 -31.98 -5.88
C ARG A 633 24.92 -30.56 -6.35
N LEU A 634 26.20 -30.16 -6.36
CA LEU A 634 26.63 -28.84 -6.86
C LEU A 634 26.28 -28.68 -8.35
N THR A 635 26.59 -29.68 -9.18
CA THR A 635 26.34 -29.67 -10.62
C THR A 635 24.84 -29.59 -10.90
N SER A 636 24.04 -30.41 -10.22
CA SER A 636 22.58 -30.44 -10.38
C SER A 636 21.92 -29.11 -10.00
N ALA A 637 22.30 -28.52 -8.85
CA ALA A 637 21.80 -27.22 -8.43
C ALA A 637 22.29 -26.06 -9.34
N GLY A 638 23.51 -26.17 -9.88
CA GLY A 638 24.04 -25.25 -10.87
C GLY A 638 23.27 -25.29 -12.19
N ILE A 639 22.97 -26.49 -12.69
CA ILE A 639 22.21 -26.72 -13.94
C ILE A 639 20.74 -26.30 -13.82
N ALA A 640 20.10 -26.60 -12.68
CA ALA A 640 18.72 -26.15 -12.42
C ALA A 640 18.60 -24.62 -12.50
N TRP A 641 19.61 -23.88 -12.02
CA TRP A 641 19.68 -22.43 -12.17
C TRP A 641 20.08 -21.98 -13.59
N LEU A 642 21.06 -22.64 -14.22
CA LEU A 642 21.52 -22.30 -15.56
C LEU A 642 20.40 -22.40 -16.61
N ARG A 643 19.42 -23.30 -16.42
CA ARG A 643 18.19 -23.36 -17.25
C ARG A 643 17.42 -22.05 -17.27
N GLY A 644 17.27 -21.39 -16.12
CA GLY A 644 16.61 -20.07 -16.04
C GLY A 644 17.39 -19.01 -16.81
N VAL A 645 18.71 -18.97 -16.64
CA VAL A 645 19.61 -18.07 -17.40
C VAL A 645 19.51 -18.30 -18.91
N VAL A 646 19.48 -19.57 -19.36
CA VAL A 646 19.37 -19.93 -20.77
C VAL A 646 18.00 -19.57 -21.35
N ALA A 647 16.92 -19.74 -20.58
CA ALA A 647 15.58 -19.34 -21.00
C ALA A 647 15.38 -17.81 -21.07
N GLU A 648 16.02 -17.04 -20.18
CA GLU A 648 15.86 -15.58 -20.11
C GLU A 648 16.83 -14.82 -21.06
N HIS A 649 18.01 -15.39 -21.36
CA HIS A 649 19.09 -14.67 -22.07
C HIS A 649 19.76 -15.46 -23.19
N GLY A 650 19.39 -16.71 -23.44
CA GLY A 650 20.17 -17.63 -24.27
C GLY A 650 21.49 -18.03 -23.59
N TRP A 651 22.46 -18.52 -24.38
CA TRP A 651 23.72 -18.98 -23.80
C TRP A 651 24.55 -17.81 -23.21
N PRO A 652 25.04 -17.90 -21.95
CA PRO A 652 25.88 -16.86 -21.36
C PRO A 652 27.31 -16.87 -21.95
N GLY A 653 27.45 -16.24 -23.11
CA GLY A 653 28.72 -16.03 -23.82
C GLY A 653 29.60 -14.93 -23.23
N HIS A 654 30.73 -14.67 -23.90
CA HIS A 654 31.72 -13.66 -23.55
C HIS A 654 31.11 -12.27 -23.36
N ALA A 655 30.17 -11.86 -24.22
CA ALA A 655 29.49 -10.57 -24.17
C ALA A 655 28.54 -10.45 -22.96
N LEU A 656 27.92 -11.54 -22.52
CA LEU A 656 26.98 -11.51 -21.40
C LEU A 656 27.68 -11.59 -20.04
N VAL A 657 28.71 -12.43 -19.88
CA VAL A 657 29.31 -12.72 -18.54
C VAL A 657 30.84 -12.60 -18.48
N GLY A 658 31.51 -12.32 -19.59
CA GLY A 658 32.97 -12.34 -19.70
C GLY A 658 33.54 -13.76 -19.82
N ALA A 659 34.71 -13.88 -20.46
CA ALA A 659 35.29 -15.16 -20.88
C ALA A 659 35.45 -16.21 -19.75
N GLU A 660 35.87 -15.78 -18.56
CA GLU A 660 36.05 -16.68 -17.40
C GLU A 660 34.74 -17.36 -16.96
N ALA A 661 33.62 -16.62 -16.96
CA ALA A 661 32.33 -17.15 -16.55
C ALA A 661 31.62 -17.91 -17.67
N ALA A 662 31.81 -17.50 -18.92
CA ALA A 662 31.33 -18.26 -20.08
C ALA A 662 32.00 -19.66 -20.16
N ALA A 663 33.30 -19.71 -19.89
CA ALA A 663 34.03 -20.97 -19.71
C ALA A 663 33.51 -21.78 -18.50
N ALA A 664 33.20 -21.13 -17.37
CA ALA A 664 32.58 -21.79 -16.22
C ALA A 664 31.19 -22.38 -16.53
N ALA A 665 30.36 -21.70 -17.33
CA ALA A 665 29.08 -22.22 -17.78
C ALA A 665 29.25 -23.45 -18.68
N SER A 666 30.23 -23.43 -19.60
CA SER A 666 30.57 -24.60 -20.43
C SER A 666 31.06 -25.77 -19.58
N ALA A 667 31.95 -25.54 -18.62
CA ALA A 667 32.46 -26.59 -17.73
C ALA A 667 31.32 -27.22 -16.90
N LEU A 668 30.44 -26.41 -16.31
CA LEU A 668 29.27 -26.88 -15.57
C LEU A 668 28.35 -27.76 -16.42
N LEU A 669 28.13 -27.39 -17.69
CA LEU A 669 27.34 -28.18 -18.63
C LEU A 669 28.05 -29.46 -19.11
N GLN A 670 29.38 -29.44 -19.23
CA GLN A 670 30.17 -30.64 -19.52
C GLN A 670 30.21 -31.63 -18.35
N HIS A 671 30.10 -31.14 -17.11
CA HIS A 671 29.98 -31.97 -15.91
C HIS A 671 28.55 -32.56 -15.74
N HIS A 672 27.55 -32.06 -16.47
CA HIS A 672 26.17 -32.55 -16.39
C HIS A 672 25.98 -33.86 -17.16
N THR A 673 25.71 -34.94 -16.44
CA THR A 673 25.43 -36.28 -16.96
C THR A 673 23.96 -36.50 -17.36
N GLY A 674 23.04 -35.66 -16.87
CA GLY A 674 21.60 -35.79 -17.08
C GLY A 674 21.10 -35.28 -18.44
N ASP A 675 19.77 -35.09 -18.49
CA ASP A 675 18.94 -34.52 -19.58
C ASP A 675 19.68 -34.17 -20.88
N LEU A 676 19.62 -35.11 -21.83
CA LEU A 676 20.22 -34.96 -23.15
C LEU A 676 19.49 -33.94 -24.04
N ALA A 677 18.23 -33.60 -23.76
CA ALA A 677 17.48 -32.63 -24.57
C ALA A 677 17.99 -31.20 -24.31
N PHE A 678 18.10 -30.80 -23.04
CA PHE A 678 18.69 -29.51 -22.66
C PHE A 678 20.18 -29.41 -23.05
N ARG A 679 20.92 -30.53 -23.05
CA ARG A 679 22.32 -30.56 -23.52
C ARG A 679 22.43 -30.36 -25.05
N ARG A 680 21.47 -30.85 -25.84
CA ARG A 680 21.37 -30.57 -27.29
C ARG A 680 21.03 -29.10 -27.55
N GLU A 681 20.02 -28.58 -26.87
CA GLU A 681 19.61 -27.17 -26.94
C GLU A 681 20.78 -26.22 -26.63
N CYS A 682 21.46 -26.44 -25.49
CA CYS A 682 22.65 -25.66 -25.13
C CYS A 682 23.78 -25.81 -26.16
N LEU A 683 24.01 -26.99 -26.73
CA LEU A 683 25.03 -27.17 -27.78
C LEU A 683 24.74 -26.29 -28.99
N THR A 684 23.51 -26.26 -29.50
CA THR A 684 23.11 -25.38 -30.61
C THR A 684 23.34 -23.90 -30.29
N LEU A 685 23.03 -23.47 -29.05
CA LEU A 685 23.28 -22.10 -28.62
C LEU A 685 24.79 -21.77 -28.48
N ILE A 686 25.60 -22.72 -28.00
CA ILE A 686 27.06 -22.59 -27.90
C ILE A 686 27.73 -22.55 -29.28
N GLU A 687 27.29 -23.39 -30.21
CA GLU A 687 27.76 -23.38 -31.60
C GLU A 687 27.43 -22.04 -32.28
N ALA A 688 26.21 -21.54 -32.10
CA ALA A 688 25.81 -20.21 -32.60
C ALA A 688 26.63 -19.07 -31.96
N ALA A 689 26.95 -19.15 -30.67
CA ALA A 689 27.84 -18.18 -30.00
C ALA A 689 29.28 -18.27 -30.52
N ALA A 690 29.83 -19.49 -30.69
CA ALA A 690 31.19 -19.72 -31.17
C ALA A 690 31.37 -19.36 -32.66
N ALA A 691 30.31 -19.43 -33.46
CA ALA A 691 30.29 -18.90 -34.82
C ALA A 691 30.45 -17.37 -34.85
N ARG A 692 29.89 -16.65 -33.85
CA ARG A 692 30.02 -15.19 -33.67
C ARG A 692 31.26 -14.74 -32.89
N GLY A 693 32.11 -15.67 -32.42
CA GLY A 693 33.27 -15.37 -31.56
C GLY A 693 32.95 -15.11 -30.08
N ASP A 694 31.69 -15.28 -29.69
CA ASP A 694 31.16 -15.07 -28.33
C ASP A 694 31.36 -16.30 -27.41
N MET A 695 31.91 -17.38 -27.95
CA MET A 695 32.43 -18.56 -27.25
C MET A 695 33.65 -19.11 -28.02
N ARG A 696 34.49 -19.93 -27.38
CA ARG A 696 35.58 -20.63 -28.09
C ARG A 696 35.03 -21.85 -28.82
N ARG A 697 35.43 -22.06 -30.08
CA ARG A 697 35.03 -23.26 -30.87
C ARG A 697 35.45 -24.58 -30.22
N GLN A 698 36.54 -24.57 -29.46
CA GLN A 698 36.98 -25.68 -28.61
C GLN A 698 35.88 -26.12 -27.62
N ASP A 699 35.18 -25.18 -26.97
CA ASP A 699 34.18 -25.49 -25.94
C ASP A 699 32.95 -26.19 -26.54
N ALA A 700 32.58 -25.83 -27.78
CA ALA A 700 31.54 -26.52 -28.54
C ALA A 700 31.96 -27.97 -28.86
N ALA A 701 33.18 -28.18 -29.37
CA ALA A 701 33.73 -29.50 -29.68
C ALA A 701 33.79 -30.43 -28.45
N TYR A 702 34.23 -29.90 -27.30
CA TYR A 702 34.27 -30.62 -26.03
C TYR A 702 32.88 -31.04 -25.51
N LEU A 703 31.83 -30.26 -25.81
CA LEU A 703 30.44 -30.61 -25.48
C LEU A 703 29.84 -31.59 -26.50
N ALA A 704 30.09 -31.39 -27.81
CA ALA A 704 29.60 -32.27 -28.88
C ALA A 704 30.10 -33.71 -28.70
N ASP A 705 31.37 -33.90 -28.37
CA ASP A 705 31.94 -35.22 -28.05
C ASP A 705 31.35 -35.79 -26.74
N SER A 706 31.14 -34.96 -25.71
CA SER A 706 30.53 -35.36 -24.43
C SER A 706 29.07 -35.84 -24.61
N LEU A 707 28.35 -35.20 -25.53
CA LEU A 707 26.97 -35.53 -25.88
C LEU A 707 26.92 -36.80 -26.76
N ARG A 708 27.74 -36.88 -27.82
CA ARG A 708 27.86 -38.09 -28.66
C ARG A 708 28.22 -39.34 -27.84
N ARG A 709 29.16 -39.24 -26.90
CA ARG A 709 29.51 -40.34 -25.98
C ARG A 709 28.31 -40.76 -25.11
N ALA A 710 27.50 -39.81 -24.63
CA ALA A 710 26.28 -40.12 -23.88
C ALA A 710 25.15 -40.69 -24.75
N GLU A 711 25.16 -40.42 -26.06
CA GLU A 711 24.28 -41.02 -27.06
C GLU A 711 24.77 -42.40 -27.57
N GLY A 712 25.89 -42.92 -27.05
CA GLY A 712 26.50 -44.17 -27.52
C GLY A 712 27.14 -44.06 -28.92
N ARG A 713 27.35 -42.85 -29.43
CA ARG A 713 27.87 -42.56 -30.77
C ARG A 713 29.37 -42.27 -30.71
N PRO A 714 30.14 -42.59 -31.78
CA PRO A 714 31.53 -42.15 -31.89
C PRO A 714 31.67 -40.63 -31.76
N GLN A 715 32.77 -40.17 -31.18
CA GLN A 715 33.07 -38.75 -31.01
C GLN A 715 33.69 -38.14 -32.28
N LEU A 716 33.63 -36.81 -32.45
CA LEU A 716 34.13 -36.14 -33.65
C LEU A 716 35.56 -35.61 -33.49
N TYR A 717 35.90 -35.09 -32.31
CA TYR A 717 37.14 -34.34 -32.09
C TYR A 717 38.15 -35.06 -31.19
N GLY A 718 37.82 -36.24 -30.67
CA GLY A 718 38.75 -37.01 -29.83
C GLY A 718 39.05 -36.33 -28.49
N THR A 719 38.07 -35.65 -27.89
CA THR A 719 38.26 -34.95 -26.60
C THR A 719 37.97 -35.79 -25.36
N LYS A 720 37.33 -36.97 -25.51
CA LYS A 720 36.98 -37.86 -24.40
C LYS A 720 37.79 -39.16 -24.47
N PHE A 721 38.30 -39.57 -23.31
CA PHE A 721 39.19 -40.72 -23.12
C PHE A 721 38.62 -41.64 -22.05
N GLU A 722 38.98 -42.91 -22.14
CA GLU A 722 38.66 -43.95 -21.17
C GLU A 722 39.91 -44.76 -20.83
N ARG A 723 39.92 -45.38 -19.64
CA ARG A 723 41.04 -46.20 -19.20
C ARG A 723 40.80 -47.64 -19.64
N ALA A 724 41.66 -48.14 -20.53
CA ALA A 724 41.61 -49.52 -21.01
C ALA A 724 42.11 -50.51 -19.95
N ALA A 725 41.92 -51.81 -20.19
CA ALA A 725 42.29 -52.88 -19.25
C ALA A 725 43.80 -52.96 -18.95
N ASP A 726 44.65 -52.41 -19.82
CA ASP A 726 46.09 -52.23 -19.61
C ASP A 726 46.44 -51.01 -18.71
N GLY A 727 45.43 -50.39 -18.11
CA GLY A 727 45.57 -49.21 -17.27
C GLY A 727 45.86 -47.91 -18.03
N ARG A 728 46.00 -47.93 -19.36
CA ARG A 728 46.35 -46.75 -20.17
C ARG A 728 45.09 -45.98 -20.59
N LEU A 729 45.18 -44.65 -20.66
CA LEU A 729 44.13 -43.85 -21.29
C LEU A 729 44.19 -44.00 -22.81
N ARG A 730 43.03 -44.29 -23.41
CA ARG A 730 42.81 -44.36 -24.86
C ARG A 730 41.63 -43.45 -25.23
N PRO A 731 41.59 -42.81 -26.40
CA PRO A 731 40.42 -42.05 -26.82
C PRO A 731 39.23 -43.01 -27.02
N CYS A 732 38.02 -42.59 -26.61
CA CYS A 732 36.78 -43.29 -26.94
C CYS A 732 36.61 -43.34 -28.48
N PRO A 733 35.83 -44.30 -29.05
CA PRO A 733 35.67 -44.46 -30.50
C PRO A 733 35.40 -43.15 -31.25
N ILE A 734 36.12 -42.91 -32.34
CA ILE A 734 36.08 -41.66 -33.13
C ILE A 734 35.44 -41.93 -34.50
N GLU A 735 34.51 -41.07 -34.91
CA GLU A 735 33.94 -41.08 -36.27
C GLU A 735 35.02 -40.58 -37.25
N ASP A 736 35.39 -41.38 -38.27
CA ASP A 736 36.42 -40.99 -39.26
C ASP A 736 37.73 -40.53 -38.57
N ALA A 737 38.44 -41.48 -37.95
CA ALA A 737 39.60 -41.21 -37.10
C ALA A 737 40.78 -40.59 -37.88
N ASP A 738 41.00 -41.00 -39.13
CA ASP A 738 42.12 -40.53 -39.97
C ASP A 738 42.04 -39.01 -40.26
N ARG A 739 40.84 -38.43 -40.15
CA ARG A 739 40.61 -36.99 -40.34
C ARG A 739 40.35 -36.23 -39.04
N VAL A 740 40.57 -36.86 -37.87
CA VAL A 740 40.34 -36.22 -36.57
C VAL A 740 41.16 -34.95 -36.39
N ASP A 741 42.43 -34.95 -36.79
CA ASP A 741 43.30 -33.78 -36.63
C ASP A 741 42.94 -32.63 -37.59
N GLN A 742 42.34 -32.93 -38.76
CA GLN A 742 41.75 -31.90 -39.63
C GLN A 742 40.57 -31.20 -38.93
N ARG A 743 39.69 -31.98 -38.28
CA ARG A 743 38.53 -31.44 -37.54
C ARG A 743 38.96 -30.69 -36.27
N ARG A 744 39.97 -31.19 -35.56
CA ARG A 744 40.55 -30.54 -34.37
C ARG A 744 41.18 -29.19 -34.73
N ALA A 745 42.00 -29.13 -35.77
CA ALA A 745 42.60 -27.88 -36.24
C ALA A 745 41.54 -26.81 -36.60
N ALA A 746 40.44 -27.21 -37.27
CA ALA A 746 39.36 -26.30 -37.66
C ALA A 746 38.62 -25.63 -36.47
N VAL A 747 38.60 -26.28 -35.29
CA VAL A 747 38.05 -25.71 -34.04
C VAL A 747 39.13 -25.15 -33.10
N GLY A 748 40.41 -25.16 -33.52
CA GLY A 748 41.54 -24.66 -32.75
C GLY A 748 42.07 -25.62 -31.67
N LEU A 749 41.75 -26.92 -31.73
CA LEU A 749 42.38 -27.95 -30.91
C LEU A 749 43.70 -28.40 -31.58
N GLY A 750 44.76 -28.60 -30.79
CA GLY A 750 46.01 -29.22 -31.27
C GLY A 750 45.86 -30.72 -31.55
N PRO A 751 46.90 -31.39 -32.11
CA PRO A 751 46.84 -32.80 -32.49
C PRO A 751 46.34 -33.75 -31.39
N LEU A 752 45.70 -34.85 -31.80
CA LEU A 752 45.19 -35.86 -30.88
C LEU A 752 46.32 -36.60 -30.15
N ALA A 753 47.44 -36.83 -30.84
CA ALA A 753 48.63 -37.47 -30.26
C ALA A 753 49.21 -36.65 -29.09
N ASP A 754 49.39 -35.34 -29.27
CA ASP A 754 49.91 -34.43 -28.25
C ASP A 754 48.99 -34.37 -27.03
N TYR A 755 47.68 -34.33 -27.27
CA TYR A 755 46.67 -34.32 -26.20
C TYR A 755 46.62 -35.65 -25.44
N ALA A 756 46.74 -36.79 -26.14
CA ALA A 756 46.87 -38.10 -25.51
C ALA A 756 48.16 -38.22 -24.68
N ALA A 757 49.27 -37.67 -25.16
CA ALA A 757 50.54 -37.64 -24.44
C ALA A 757 50.46 -36.76 -23.18
N LEU A 758 49.77 -35.61 -23.24
CA LEU A 758 49.52 -34.74 -22.08
C LEU A 758 48.64 -35.44 -21.02
N LEU A 759 47.57 -36.10 -21.45
CA LEU A 759 46.69 -36.87 -20.56
C LEU A 759 47.42 -38.07 -19.92
N ALA A 760 48.29 -38.76 -20.67
CA ALA A 760 49.10 -39.86 -20.14
C ALA A 760 50.13 -39.41 -19.09
N GLN A 761 50.68 -38.20 -19.23
CA GLN A 761 51.56 -37.59 -18.22
C GLN A 761 50.78 -37.12 -16.97
N THR A 762 49.57 -36.59 -17.16
CA THR A 762 48.75 -36.04 -16.07
C THR A 762 48.04 -37.14 -15.26
N PHE A 763 47.68 -38.26 -15.91
CA PHE A 763 46.92 -39.36 -15.32
C PHE A 763 47.56 -40.72 -15.65
N PRO A 764 48.79 -40.99 -15.17
CA PRO A 764 49.56 -42.20 -15.49
C PRO A 764 48.82 -43.51 -15.18
N ALA A 765 49.33 -44.63 -15.69
CA ALA A 765 48.85 -45.95 -15.30
C ALA A 765 49.17 -46.22 -13.82
N PRO A 766 48.28 -46.86 -13.04
CA PRO A 766 48.63 -47.34 -11.70
C PRO A 766 49.76 -48.37 -11.80
N ALA A 767 50.68 -48.37 -10.83
CA ALA A 767 51.95 -49.11 -10.91
C ALA A 767 51.82 -50.64 -11.08
N ASN A 768 50.65 -51.21 -10.81
CA ASN A 768 50.36 -52.65 -10.88
C ASN A 768 49.43 -53.01 -12.07
N ALA A 769 49.45 -52.26 -13.17
CA ALA A 769 48.71 -52.63 -14.39
C ALA A 769 49.39 -53.83 -15.10
N PRO A 770 48.65 -54.89 -15.49
CA PRO A 770 49.24 -56.06 -16.14
C PRO A 770 49.69 -55.75 -17.58
N VAL A 771 50.94 -56.08 -17.90
CA VAL A 771 51.51 -55.92 -19.24
C VAL A 771 51.01 -57.04 -20.16
N PRO A 772 50.46 -56.74 -21.36
CA PRO A 772 50.06 -57.77 -22.31
C PRO A 772 51.28 -58.50 -22.91
N ALA A 773 51.26 -59.82 -22.87
CA ALA A 773 52.36 -60.68 -23.31
C ALA A 773 52.41 -60.84 -24.85
N ASN A 774 52.76 -59.77 -25.58
CA ASN A 774 53.46 -59.83 -26.87
C ASN A 774 53.85 -58.43 -27.38
N ALA A 775 55.15 -58.10 -27.30
CA ALA A 775 55.79 -57.01 -28.03
C ALA A 775 57.29 -57.34 -28.22
N PRO A 776 57.89 -57.15 -29.41
CA PRO A 776 59.31 -57.42 -29.62
C PRO A 776 60.24 -56.52 -28.79
N GLY A 777 61.39 -57.06 -28.40
CA GLY A 777 62.38 -56.36 -27.56
C GLY A 777 63.16 -55.24 -28.28
N PRO A 778 63.79 -54.32 -27.54
CA PRO A 778 64.50 -53.17 -28.11
C PRO A 778 65.91 -53.53 -28.64
N ALA A 779 66.31 -52.88 -29.73
CA ALA A 779 67.71 -52.83 -30.17
C ALA A 779 68.47 -51.70 -29.44
N PRO A 780 69.78 -51.84 -29.18
CA PRO A 780 70.53 -50.92 -28.33
C PRO A 780 70.95 -49.61 -29.03
N ALA A 781 71.25 -48.59 -28.23
CA ALA A 781 71.68 -47.27 -28.70
C ALA A 781 73.21 -47.19 -28.93
N ASN A 782 73.62 -46.32 -29.86
CA ASN A 782 74.96 -45.74 -29.91
C ASN A 782 74.92 -44.37 -30.61
N ALA A 783 75.86 -43.49 -30.24
CA ALA A 783 76.17 -42.21 -30.89
C ALA A 783 77.57 -42.33 -31.58
N PRO A 784 78.25 -41.28 -32.09
CA PRO A 784 77.89 -39.85 -32.22
C PRO A 784 78.27 -39.23 -33.60
N GLY A 785 78.16 -37.89 -33.73
CA GLY A 785 79.26 -37.10 -34.35
C GLY A 785 79.00 -36.19 -35.57
N ALA A 786 79.50 -34.96 -35.45
CA ALA A 786 80.06 -34.06 -36.48
C ALA A 786 79.19 -33.43 -37.60
N ALA A 787 79.62 -32.24 -38.03
CA ALA A 787 79.00 -31.35 -39.03
C ALA A 787 79.64 -31.49 -40.43
N PRO A 788 79.21 -30.67 -41.42
CA PRO A 788 80.12 -29.59 -41.84
C PRO A 788 79.45 -28.20 -42.07
N GLU A 789 80.23 -27.21 -42.50
CA GLU A 789 79.91 -25.77 -42.52
C GLU A 789 79.53 -25.16 -43.91
N ARG A 790 79.31 -23.83 -43.92
CA ARG A 790 79.64 -22.81 -44.96
C ARG A 790 78.68 -22.51 -46.13
N THR A 791 77.89 -21.42 -45.95
CA THR A 791 78.04 -20.06 -46.60
C THR A 791 78.35 -19.90 -48.10
N PRO A 792 78.14 -18.70 -48.73
CA PRO A 792 77.16 -17.62 -48.48
C PRO A 792 76.55 -17.01 -49.78
N ARG A 793 75.65 -16.01 -49.67
CA ARG A 793 75.70 -14.78 -50.50
C ARG A 793 74.86 -13.62 -49.93
N THR A 794 75.07 -12.41 -50.46
CA THR A 794 74.77 -11.12 -49.79
C THR A 794 73.86 -10.18 -50.61
N HIS A 795 73.16 -9.31 -49.86
CA HIS A 795 72.75 -7.90 -50.09
C HIS A 795 73.06 -7.16 -51.42
N PRO A 796 72.35 -6.05 -51.78
CA PRO A 796 71.62 -5.10 -50.89
C PRO A 796 70.18 -4.79 -51.40
N ARG A 797 69.43 -3.69 -51.12
CA ARG A 797 69.57 -2.27 -50.64
C ARG A 797 68.15 -1.87 -50.11
N THR A 798 67.83 -0.80 -49.36
CA THR A 798 68.45 0.52 -49.06
C THR A 798 68.24 1.00 -47.61
N LYS A 799 69.05 2.00 -47.24
CA LYS A 799 68.85 3.07 -46.22
C LYS A 799 67.38 3.56 -46.06
N GLY A 800 66.89 4.07 -44.92
CA GLY A 800 67.44 4.12 -43.54
C GLY A 800 67.50 5.53 -42.89
N TYR A 801 67.55 5.56 -41.54
CA TYR A 801 67.95 6.71 -40.64
C TYR A 801 66.96 7.89 -40.50
N ARG A 802 66.90 8.69 -39.40
CA ARG A 802 67.37 8.70 -37.97
C ARG A 802 66.65 9.92 -37.26
N ARG A 803 66.81 10.34 -35.97
CA ARG A 803 67.81 10.05 -34.93
C ARG A 803 67.35 10.21 -33.46
N ASP A 804 67.88 9.30 -32.64
CA ASP A 804 68.21 9.27 -31.20
C ASP A 804 68.52 10.58 -30.42
N ARG A 805 68.12 10.59 -29.13
CA ARG A 805 68.96 10.73 -27.89
C ARG A 805 68.06 10.50 -26.64
N ALA A 806 68.32 9.68 -25.61
CA ALA A 806 69.52 9.24 -24.87
C ALA A 806 70.09 10.33 -23.92
N ARG A 807 70.41 10.10 -22.62
CA ARG A 807 70.81 8.89 -21.85
C ARG A 807 70.51 9.00 -20.33
N LEU A 808 70.45 7.84 -19.62
CA LEU A 808 70.95 7.51 -18.24
C LEU A 808 70.50 8.40 -17.03
N ASP A 809 70.61 8.01 -15.74
CA ASP A 809 71.42 6.96 -15.07
C ASP A 809 70.80 6.44 -13.74
N ARG A 810 71.37 5.33 -13.20
CA ARG A 810 71.36 4.82 -11.80
C ARG A 810 70.10 4.26 -11.09
N THR A 811 70.34 3.11 -10.45
CA THR A 811 69.57 2.43 -9.37
C THR A 811 70.21 2.71 -7.99
N PRO A 812 69.58 2.44 -6.81
CA PRO A 812 69.48 1.07 -6.24
C PRO A 812 68.21 0.76 -5.39
N ARG A 813 68.13 -0.48 -4.87
CA ARG A 813 67.11 -0.99 -3.91
C ARG A 813 67.45 -0.64 -2.45
N PRO A 814 66.49 -0.82 -1.51
CA PRO A 814 66.76 -1.72 -0.36
C PRO A 814 65.68 -2.80 -0.14
N ARG A 815 65.70 -3.49 1.02
CA ARG A 815 65.02 -4.78 1.31
C ARG A 815 64.10 -4.76 2.55
N LEU A 816 63.26 -5.81 2.62
CA LEU A 816 62.58 -6.44 3.76
C LEU A 816 63.11 -6.19 5.19
N GLY A 817 62.17 -6.18 6.15
CA GLY A 817 62.39 -6.44 7.59
C GLY A 817 61.06 -6.77 8.29
N GLN A 818 61.05 -7.68 9.28
CA GLN A 818 59.83 -8.15 9.97
C GLN A 818 59.90 -7.97 11.49
N GLY A 819 58.74 -7.66 12.10
CA GLY A 819 58.25 -8.27 13.35
C GLY A 819 58.74 -7.79 14.71
N ALA A 820 57.82 -7.25 15.54
CA ALA A 820 57.74 -7.51 16.99
C ALA A 820 56.41 -7.02 17.62
N ARG A 821 55.95 -7.73 18.66
CA ARG A 821 54.89 -7.42 19.67
C ARG A 821 55.34 -8.17 20.96
N PRO A 822 55.02 -7.78 22.22
CA PRO A 822 53.62 -7.74 22.71
C PRO A 822 53.27 -6.84 23.95
N ALA A 823 52.01 -6.97 24.41
CA ALA A 823 51.52 -6.99 25.81
C ALA A 823 51.35 -5.70 26.69
N ALA A 824 50.06 -5.40 26.97
CA ALA A 824 49.40 -5.29 28.29
C ALA A 824 49.73 -4.18 29.34
N GLY A 825 48.96 -3.07 29.30
CA GLY A 825 47.83 -2.80 30.23
C GLY A 825 48.00 -2.34 31.70
N ARG A 826 47.25 -1.28 32.11
CA ARG A 826 46.52 -1.13 33.41
C ARG A 826 45.65 0.15 33.46
N ARG A 827 44.61 0.15 34.32
CA ARG A 827 43.87 1.34 34.86
C ARG A 827 44.33 1.58 36.32
N PRO A 828 44.17 2.79 36.92
CA PRO A 828 42.95 3.13 37.69
C PRO A 828 42.57 4.64 37.70
N GLY A 829 41.45 4.99 38.36
CA GLY A 829 41.24 6.34 38.93
C GLY A 829 40.04 7.17 38.45
N GLY A 830 39.01 7.28 39.30
CA GLY A 830 38.22 8.51 39.50
C GLY A 830 38.50 9.02 40.93
N PRO A 831 37.65 9.86 41.59
CA PRO A 831 36.34 10.38 41.20
C PRO A 831 36.23 11.94 41.31
N GLY A 832 35.03 12.53 41.19
CA GLY A 832 34.82 13.95 41.59
C GLY A 832 33.51 14.62 41.15
N ALA A 833 32.49 14.60 42.02
CA ALA A 833 31.32 15.50 42.04
C ALA A 833 30.90 15.68 43.51
N PRO A 834 30.36 16.85 43.98
CA PRO A 834 29.03 17.32 43.58
C PRO A 834 28.87 18.88 43.51
N ALA A 835 27.61 19.35 43.41
CA ALA A 835 27.15 20.76 43.49
C ALA A 835 26.75 21.14 44.96
N PRO A 836 25.92 22.17 45.34
CA PRO A 836 25.16 23.20 44.57
C PRO A 836 25.08 24.62 45.25
N HIS A 837 24.00 25.40 44.98
CA HIS A 837 23.56 26.70 45.59
C HIS A 837 24.21 28.02 45.05
N GLY A 838 23.57 29.21 45.14
CA GLY A 838 22.14 29.50 45.39
C GLY A 838 21.74 30.93 45.86
N ARG A 839 21.14 31.75 44.96
CA ARG A 839 20.20 32.90 45.19
C ARG A 839 20.67 34.25 45.82
N ARG A 840 20.13 35.35 45.20
CA ARG A 840 19.69 36.69 45.73
C ARG A 840 20.67 37.89 45.89
N ARG A 841 20.36 38.98 45.15
CA ARG A 841 20.00 40.39 45.55
C ARG A 841 20.85 41.10 46.66
N LEU A 842 21.14 42.43 46.64
CA LEU A 842 20.26 43.59 46.33
C LEU A 842 21.01 44.98 46.34
N ARG A 843 20.64 45.95 45.46
CA ARG A 843 20.91 47.43 45.51
C ARG A 843 22.40 47.91 45.40
N THR A 844 22.73 49.15 45.00
CA THR A 844 22.16 50.50 45.28
C THR A 844 21.98 51.46 44.07
N LEU A 845 21.49 52.68 44.35
CA LEU A 845 21.18 53.89 43.54
C LEU A 845 21.37 55.13 44.48
N PRO A 846 21.28 56.46 44.12
CA PRO A 846 20.35 57.09 43.16
C PRO A 846 20.75 58.44 42.45
N ARG A 847 19.75 59.14 41.84
CA ARG A 847 19.71 60.52 41.27
C ARG A 847 20.33 60.65 39.85
N ARG A 848 20.02 61.61 38.96
CA ARG A 848 19.05 62.76 38.81
C ARG A 848 19.01 63.10 37.27
N ASN A 849 18.07 63.80 36.61
CA ASN A 849 16.63 64.12 36.74
C ASN A 849 16.13 64.86 35.45
N GLY A 850 14.84 64.79 35.09
CA GLY A 850 14.16 65.81 34.23
C GLY A 850 13.49 65.33 32.91
N VAL A 851 12.28 65.87 32.62
CA VAL A 851 11.44 65.69 31.38
C VAL A 851 10.58 66.98 31.20
N PRO A 852 9.95 67.30 30.02
CA PRO A 852 8.50 67.02 29.87
C PRO A 852 7.90 66.84 28.44
N HIS A 853 6.91 65.94 28.35
CA HIS A 853 5.61 65.93 27.60
C HIS A 853 5.28 66.61 26.22
N LEU A 854 4.63 65.78 25.36
CA LEU A 854 3.33 65.94 24.64
C LEU A 854 3.16 66.49 23.18
N ALA A 855 2.60 65.59 22.34
CA ALA A 855 1.40 65.73 21.48
C ALA A 855 1.44 66.18 19.98
N ALA A 856 0.41 65.65 19.26
CA ALA A 856 -0.26 66.13 18.03
C ALA A 856 0.28 65.81 16.60
N GLY A 857 -0.67 65.50 15.70
CA GLY A 857 -0.67 65.95 14.29
C GLY A 857 -0.29 64.96 13.17
N PRO A 858 -1.17 64.72 12.17
CA PRO A 858 -0.81 64.12 10.88
C PRO A 858 -0.57 65.18 9.78
N PRO A 859 0.17 64.88 8.70
CA PRO A 859 0.23 65.72 7.51
C PRO A 859 -0.94 65.44 6.55
N ALA A 860 -1.54 66.48 5.99
CA ALA A 860 -2.55 66.41 4.94
C ALA A 860 -2.12 67.16 3.67
N HIS A 861 -2.67 66.73 2.54
CA HIS A 861 -2.88 67.45 1.27
C HIS A 861 -2.23 68.83 1.02
N PRO A 862 -1.58 69.01 -0.15
CA PRO A 862 -1.82 70.15 -1.02
C PRO A 862 -3.11 69.97 -1.86
N ALA A 863 -3.58 71.06 -2.48
CA ALA A 863 -5.00 71.31 -2.75
C ALA A 863 -5.49 71.13 -4.20
N ARG A 864 -6.80 71.36 -4.40
CA ARG A 864 -7.58 71.24 -5.64
C ARG A 864 -7.24 72.33 -6.68
N LEU A 865 -7.48 72.01 -7.95
CA LEU A 865 -8.02 72.95 -8.95
C LEU A 865 -9.08 72.23 -9.81
N ALA A 866 -9.92 72.98 -10.53
CA ALA A 866 -11.10 72.46 -11.22
C ALA A 866 -11.43 73.22 -12.53
N GLY A 867 -12.23 72.57 -13.40
CA GLY A 867 -12.62 73.05 -14.73
C GLY A 867 -11.98 72.17 -15.83
N ARG A 868 -12.72 71.50 -16.74
CA ARG A 868 -13.79 71.90 -17.70
C ARG A 868 -13.23 72.39 -19.04
N ALA A 869 -13.96 72.01 -20.10
CA ALA A 869 -13.79 72.34 -21.51
C ALA A 869 -12.57 71.73 -22.22
N GLY A 870 -12.74 71.54 -23.53
CA GLY A 870 -11.70 71.22 -24.50
C GLY A 870 -12.21 71.53 -25.92
N PRO A 871 -11.33 71.62 -26.93
CA PRO A 871 -11.69 71.43 -28.35
C PRO A 871 -11.30 70.02 -28.82
N ALA A 872 -12.06 69.33 -29.70
CA ALA A 872 -12.11 69.49 -31.16
C ALA A 872 -10.72 69.27 -31.82
N ALA A 873 -10.45 68.11 -32.45
CA ALA A 873 -10.76 67.74 -33.86
C ALA A 873 -9.64 68.16 -34.84
N ALA A 874 -9.32 67.48 -35.95
CA ALA A 874 -9.84 66.26 -36.63
C ALA A 874 -8.65 65.46 -37.24
N GLY A 875 -8.76 64.29 -37.90
CA GLY A 875 -9.88 63.45 -38.36
C GLY A 875 -9.35 62.01 -38.67
N ARG A 876 -10.02 61.11 -39.40
CA ARG A 876 -11.19 61.20 -40.31
C ARG A 876 -12.21 60.05 -40.09
N ARG A 877 -13.33 60.13 -40.81
CA ARG A 877 -14.56 59.28 -40.86
C ARG A 877 -14.25 57.77 -41.13
N ARG A 878 -14.82 56.77 -40.40
CA ARG A 878 -16.17 56.09 -40.47
C ARG A 878 -16.39 55.21 -41.72
N PRO A 879 -17.29 54.18 -41.72
CA PRO A 879 -18.15 53.57 -40.66
C PRO A 879 -17.73 52.08 -40.35
N ARG A 880 -18.26 51.24 -39.43
CA ARG A 880 -19.60 50.95 -38.80
C ARG A 880 -20.66 50.31 -39.73
N PRO A 881 -21.64 49.50 -39.24
CA PRO A 881 -21.97 49.03 -37.87
C PRO A 881 -21.63 47.51 -37.67
N GLY A 882 -22.08 46.73 -36.67
CA GLY A 882 -23.06 46.90 -35.56
C GLY A 882 -22.88 45.85 -34.43
N ARG A 883 -23.78 45.81 -33.43
CA ARG A 883 -23.58 45.11 -32.12
C ARG A 883 -24.86 44.40 -31.63
N LEU A 884 -24.71 43.21 -31.00
CA LEU A 884 -25.62 42.63 -29.96
C LEU A 884 -27.07 42.30 -30.41
N PRO A 885 -27.95 41.73 -29.56
CA PRO A 885 -27.81 40.68 -28.52
C PRO A 885 -28.90 39.57 -28.63
N GLY A 886 -28.92 38.61 -27.69
CA GLY A 886 -30.19 38.12 -27.11
C GLY A 886 -30.70 36.72 -27.50
N PRO A 887 -31.83 36.26 -26.90
CA PRO A 887 -32.14 34.83 -26.77
C PRO A 887 -33.56 34.38 -27.20
N ALA A 888 -33.83 33.08 -26.98
CA ALA A 888 -35.14 32.44 -26.71
C ALA A 888 -36.06 31.95 -27.87
N ALA A 889 -36.09 30.61 -28.02
CA ALA A 889 -37.26 29.72 -27.93
C ALA A 889 -38.53 29.85 -28.83
N ARG A 890 -39.02 28.65 -29.21
CA ARG A 890 -40.40 28.20 -29.58
C ARG A 890 -40.79 28.01 -31.06
N ARG A 891 -41.08 26.72 -31.35
CA ARG A 891 -42.23 26.16 -32.10
C ARG A 891 -42.47 26.48 -33.59
N ALA A 892 -42.14 25.45 -34.40
CA ALA A 892 -43.12 24.56 -35.08
C ALA A 892 -43.48 24.79 -36.57
N ALA A 893 -44.02 23.69 -37.13
CA ALA A 893 -44.86 23.54 -38.33
C ALA A 893 -44.20 23.37 -39.72
N ARG A 894 -44.07 22.09 -40.10
CA ARG A 894 -44.67 21.43 -41.29
C ARG A 894 -44.13 21.69 -42.71
N GLN A 895 -44.20 20.59 -43.49
CA GLN A 895 -44.42 20.50 -44.95
C GLN A 895 -43.28 20.96 -45.88
N ARG A 896 -43.14 20.40 -47.10
CA ARG A 896 -43.40 19.03 -47.63
C ARG A 896 -42.86 18.98 -49.06
N ASP A 897 -42.37 17.81 -49.49
CA ASP A 897 -42.18 17.41 -50.90
C ASP A 897 -41.20 18.30 -51.73
N GLY A 898 -40.47 17.82 -52.75
CA GLY A 898 -40.21 16.46 -53.24
C GLY A 898 -39.48 16.49 -54.61
N GLN A 899 -38.86 15.37 -55.01
CA GLN A 899 -38.16 15.16 -56.30
C GLN A 899 -36.83 15.98 -56.47
N ARG A 900 -35.81 15.55 -57.24
CA ARG A 900 -35.66 14.50 -58.28
C ARG A 900 -34.30 13.76 -58.17
N VAL A 901 -34.19 12.68 -58.95
CA VAL A 901 -33.02 11.79 -59.22
C VAL A 901 -32.87 11.84 -60.78
N PRO A 902 -31.74 11.54 -61.49
CA PRO A 902 -30.75 10.48 -61.19
C PRO A 902 -29.27 10.64 -61.66
N ALA A 903 -28.51 9.54 -61.45
CA ALA A 903 -27.30 9.10 -62.17
C ALA A 903 -25.96 9.84 -61.83
N GLU A 904 -24.76 9.24 -61.87
CA GLU A 904 -24.29 7.89 -62.33
C GLU A 904 -23.39 7.15 -61.29
N ARG A 905 -22.89 5.96 -61.69
CA ARG A 905 -21.88 5.05 -61.07
C ARG A 905 -20.90 4.61 -62.19
N PRO A 906 -19.73 3.94 -61.98
CA PRO A 906 -19.27 3.13 -60.83
C PRO A 906 -17.88 3.63 -60.32
N SER A 907 -16.82 2.88 -59.94
CA SER A 907 -16.49 1.44 -59.88
C SER A 907 -15.31 1.15 -58.92
N THR A 908 -15.30 -0.05 -58.32
CA THR A 908 -14.17 -0.67 -57.60
C THR A 908 -13.31 -1.53 -58.54
N PRO A 909 -12.13 -2.02 -58.09
CA PRO A 909 -11.73 -3.39 -58.39
C PRO A 909 -11.34 -4.20 -57.14
N ALA A 910 -11.48 -5.54 -57.22
CA ALA A 910 -11.10 -6.51 -56.18
C ALA A 910 -10.87 -7.90 -56.81
N HIS A 911 -10.09 -8.79 -56.18
CA HIS A 911 -9.88 -10.23 -56.53
C HIS A 911 -8.94 -10.88 -55.47
N ARG A 912 -8.90 -12.18 -55.12
CA ARG A 912 -9.60 -13.50 -55.36
C ARG A 912 -9.15 -14.41 -54.17
N LEU A 913 -9.68 -15.56 -53.76
CA LEU A 913 -10.86 -16.44 -53.95
C LEU A 913 -10.90 -17.39 -52.70
N GLY A 914 -11.93 -18.17 -52.36
CA GLY A 914 -13.25 -18.38 -52.96
C GLY A 914 -14.16 -19.27 -52.08
N ALA A 915 -15.42 -19.38 -52.52
CA ALA A 915 -16.52 -20.30 -52.18
C ALA A 915 -16.15 -21.67 -51.54
N VAL A 916 -16.98 -22.30 -50.68
CA VAL A 916 -18.31 -22.93 -50.95
C VAL A 916 -18.93 -23.36 -49.60
N VAL A 917 -20.24 -23.48 -49.28
CA VAL A 917 -21.58 -23.03 -49.76
C VAL A 917 -22.59 -23.31 -48.61
N GLY A 918 -23.72 -22.58 -48.51
CA GLY A 918 -24.97 -23.11 -47.91
C GLY A 918 -25.50 -22.49 -46.60
N GLY A 919 -26.77 -22.09 -46.62
CA GLY A 919 -27.64 -21.80 -45.47
C GLY A 919 -29.10 -22.14 -45.86
N PRO A 920 -30.17 -21.57 -45.26
CA PRO A 920 -30.29 -20.82 -44.00
C PRO A 920 -31.35 -21.43 -43.03
N GLY A 921 -31.44 -20.98 -41.77
CA GLY A 921 -32.37 -21.55 -40.76
C GLY A 921 -32.95 -20.54 -39.74
N ARG A 922 -34.29 -20.51 -39.61
CA ARG A 922 -35.08 -19.51 -38.85
C ARG A 922 -35.01 -19.60 -37.31
N ALA A 923 -35.05 -18.41 -36.69
CA ALA A 923 -35.79 -18.00 -35.47
C ALA A 923 -36.26 -19.02 -34.40
N GLY A 924 -35.96 -18.72 -33.12
CA GLY A 924 -36.63 -19.34 -31.96
C GLY A 924 -36.17 -18.81 -30.58
N ARG A 925 -37.10 -18.22 -29.82
CA ARG A 925 -37.06 -17.94 -28.36
C ARG A 925 -38.40 -18.45 -27.78
N PRO A 926 -38.59 -18.63 -26.45
CA PRO A 926 -37.61 -18.89 -25.37
C PRO A 926 -38.03 -20.07 -24.43
N VAL A 927 -37.09 -20.69 -23.69
CA VAL A 927 -37.43 -21.52 -22.51
C VAL A 927 -36.34 -21.39 -21.43
N ALA A 928 -36.75 -21.40 -20.15
CA ALA A 928 -35.93 -21.60 -18.96
C ALA A 928 -36.82 -22.16 -17.82
N PRO A 929 -36.28 -22.64 -16.68
CA PRO A 929 -35.01 -23.33 -16.47
C PRO A 929 -35.21 -24.77 -15.93
N GLY A 930 -34.17 -25.61 -15.94
CA GLY A 930 -34.25 -26.98 -15.39
C GLY A 930 -32.94 -27.48 -14.79
N ARG A 931 -33.01 -28.14 -13.62
CA ARG A 931 -31.91 -28.93 -13.05
C ARG A 931 -31.66 -30.18 -13.92
N PRO A 932 -30.47 -30.77 -13.82
CA PRO A 932 -30.47 -32.13 -13.27
C PRO A 932 -29.34 -32.40 -12.26
N ALA A 933 -29.46 -33.52 -11.55
CA ALA A 933 -28.36 -34.20 -10.87
C ALA A 933 -28.15 -35.58 -11.50
N VAL A 934 -26.89 -36.04 -11.48
CA VAL A 934 -26.37 -37.43 -11.55
C VAL A 934 -27.29 -38.55 -12.08
N PRO A 935 -26.81 -39.28 -13.11
CA PRO A 935 -26.76 -40.75 -13.04
C PRO A 935 -25.36 -41.32 -13.33
N ALA A 936 -25.16 -42.64 -13.12
CA ALA A 936 -23.84 -43.29 -13.10
C ALA A 936 -23.80 -44.73 -13.69
N GLY A 937 -22.59 -45.28 -13.88
CA GLY A 937 -22.29 -46.68 -14.28
C GLY A 937 -21.14 -46.77 -15.31
N ARG A 938 -20.34 -47.84 -15.47
CA ARG A 938 -20.20 -49.19 -14.82
C ARG A 938 -18.74 -49.66 -15.02
N GLY A 939 -18.12 -50.63 -14.31
CA GLY A 939 -18.47 -51.33 -13.07
C GLY A 939 -17.98 -52.80 -13.01
N ARG A 940 -17.10 -53.15 -12.03
CA ARG A 940 -16.55 -54.51 -11.68
C ARG A 940 -15.44 -55.07 -12.62
N THR A 941 -14.55 -56.00 -12.21
CA THR A 941 -14.64 -57.14 -11.25
C THR A 941 -13.38 -57.46 -10.41
N ASP A 942 -13.58 -58.05 -9.20
CA ASP A 942 -12.75 -59.01 -8.43
C ASP A 942 -11.28 -58.66 -8.02
N ARG A 943 -10.67 -59.19 -6.93
CA ARG A 943 -11.06 -60.20 -5.91
C ARG A 943 -10.28 -60.07 -4.58
N GLY A 944 -10.95 -60.20 -3.42
CA GLY A 944 -10.39 -60.58 -2.09
C GLY A 944 -9.44 -59.60 -1.35
N GLY A 945 -9.41 -59.52 0.00
CA GLY A 945 -10.29 -60.12 1.01
C GLY A 945 -9.94 -59.74 2.48
N ARG A 946 -10.97 -59.73 3.36
CA ARG A 946 -10.99 -59.79 4.84
C ARG A 946 -9.90 -59.05 5.68
N LEU A 947 -10.30 -57.98 6.41
CA LEU A 947 -10.45 -57.95 7.89
C LEU A 947 -10.79 -56.55 8.47
N ARG A 948 -11.37 -56.51 9.68
CA ARG A 948 -11.46 -55.36 10.62
C ARG A 948 -11.12 -55.88 12.06
N PRO A 949 -11.32 -55.16 13.19
CA PRO A 949 -10.30 -54.31 13.82
C PRO A 949 -10.09 -54.58 15.35
N HIS A 950 -9.06 -53.99 16.02
CA HIS A 950 -9.18 -53.32 17.35
C HIS A 950 -7.87 -52.92 18.09
N ARG A 951 -8.00 -51.88 18.94
CA ARG A 951 -7.40 -51.65 20.29
C ARG A 951 -5.86 -51.63 20.55
N GLY A 952 -5.28 -50.42 20.63
CA GLY A 952 -4.39 -49.93 21.73
C GLY A 952 -3.04 -50.63 22.01
N PRO A 953 -2.34 -50.34 23.14
CA PRO A 953 -2.59 -49.33 24.19
C PRO A 953 -1.44 -48.28 24.35
N ARG A 954 -0.88 -48.04 25.57
CA ARG A 954 -0.11 -46.83 25.98
C ARG A 954 1.27 -47.13 26.63
N ARG A 955 2.26 -46.20 26.49
CA ARG A 955 3.34 -45.82 27.47
C ARG A 955 4.43 -46.90 27.80
N PRO A 956 5.51 -46.61 28.60
CA PRO A 956 6.30 -45.38 28.86
C PRO A 956 7.87 -45.62 28.92
N LEU A 957 8.64 -44.74 29.61
CA LEU A 957 10.07 -44.81 30.06
C LEU A 957 11.11 -44.23 29.06
N ARG A 958 12.06 -43.31 29.41
CA ARG A 958 13.12 -43.16 30.47
C ARG A 958 14.46 -43.86 30.09
N ALA A 959 15.67 -43.35 30.36
CA ALA A 959 16.15 -42.03 30.86
C ALA A 959 17.71 -41.93 30.82
N ARG A 960 18.26 -40.78 31.29
CA ARG A 960 19.67 -40.43 31.68
C ARG A 960 20.51 -39.68 30.61
N GLY A 961 21.36 -38.71 30.98
CA GLY A 961 21.49 -38.03 32.28
C GLY A 961 22.76 -37.18 32.49
N ALA A 962 22.75 -36.43 33.61
CA ALA A 962 23.85 -35.73 34.31
C ALA A 962 24.42 -34.41 33.74
N ASP A 963 24.93 -33.44 34.52
CA ASP A 963 24.77 -32.95 35.94
C ASP A 963 25.71 -31.71 36.08
N LEU A 964 25.77 -30.80 37.07
CA LEU A 964 25.06 -30.37 38.31
C LEU A 964 25.49 -28.87 38.54
N GLY A 965 25.07 -28.06 39.52
CA GLY A 965 24.13 -28.15 40.65
C GLY A 965 23.92 -26.74 41.27
N ALA A 966 22.74 -26.43 41.82
CA ALA A 966 22.42 -26.41 43.27
C ALA A 966 22.90 -25.14 44.05
N GLY A 967 22.06 -24.47 44.87
CA GLY A 967 20.64 -24.69 45.16
C GLY A 967 20.11 -23.92 46.39
N ARG A 968 19.10 -24.50 47.06
CA ARG A 968 18.39 -24.09 48.32
C ARG A 968 17.23 -23.08 48.21
N HIS A 969 16.03 -23.58 48.51
CA HIS A 969 14.89 -22.86 49.08
C HIS A 969 14.95 -22.92 50.63
N PRO A 970 14.19 -22.06 51.35
CA PRO A 970 12.86 -22.43 51.84
C PRO A 970 11.77 -21.40 51.44
N GLY A 971 10.55 -21.56 51.95
CA GLY A 971 9.40 -20.69 51.66
C GLY A 971 8.91 -19.87 52.87
N GLY A 972 7.87 -19.06 52.65
CA GLY A 972 7.22 -18.25 53.70
C GLY A 972 5.82 -17.78 53.28
N ARG A 973 4.91 -17.64 54.26
CA ARG A 973 3.53 -17.14 54.07
C ARG A 973 3.44 -15.63 54.39
N THR A 974 2.34 -15.02 53.93
CA THR A 974 1.70 -13.80 54.45
C THR A 974 2.51 -12.49 54.60
N ALA A 975 2.06 -11.46 53.89
CA ALA A 975 1.70 -10.17 54.52
C ALA A 975 0.72 -9.36 53.65
N ARG A 976 -0.27 -8.72 54.29
CA ARG A 976 -0.98 -7.55 53.71
C ARG A 976 -0.17 -6.30 54.04
N ALA A 977 0.05 -5.42 53.08
CA ALA A 977 0.28 -4.00 53.36
C ALA A 977 -0.22 -3.14 52.20
N GLY A 978 -1.17 -2.25 52.49
CA GLY A 978 -1.52 -1.15 51.61
C GLY A 978 -1.69 0.11 52.45
N ARG A 979 -1.30 1.28 51.92
CA ARG A 979 -1.61 2.58 52.53
C ARG A 979 -2.03 3.59 51.47
N ARG A 980 -3.17 4.23 51.74
CA ARG A 980 -3.59 5.51 51.15
C ARG A 980 -2.80 6.66 51.80
N VAL A 981 -3.17 7.89 51.41
CA VAL A 981 -3.17 9.19 52.15
C VAL A 981 -2.30 10.25 51.45
N ALA A 982 -2.79 11.46 51.15
CA ALA A 982 -4.17 11.96 51.05
C ALA A 982 -4.22 13.29 50.25
N ARG A 983 -5.42 13.76 49.92
CA ARG A 983 -5.67 15.18 49.63
C ARG A 983 -5.56 16.01 50.91
N ALA A 984 -5.08 17.26 50.80
CA ALA A 984 -5.32 18.32 51.76
C ALA A 984 -5.70 19.61 50.99
N ALA A 985 -6.64 20.40 51.50
CA ALA A 985 -7.10 21.62 50.85
C ALA A 985 -7.54 22.70 51.87
N GLY A 986 -7.11 23.94 51.63
CA GLY A 986 -7.54 25.16 52.33
C GLY A 986 -6.97 26.37 51.57
N ARG A 987 -7.80 27.26 50.99
CA ARG A 987 -8.58 28.34 51.64
C ARG A 987 -7.69 29.48 52.16
N ARG A 988 -7.91 30.76 51.81
CA ARG A 988 -8.87 31.39 50.86
C ARG A 988 -8.17 32.55 50.11
N ARG A 989 -8.57 32.80 48.87
CA ARG A 989 -9.21 34.06 48.46
C ARG A 989 -10.08 33.81 47.23
#